data_AF-A0A853BUH9-F1
#
_entry.id   AF-A0A853BUH9-F1
#
_cell.length_a   1.000
_cell.length_b   1.000
_cell.length_c   1.000
_cell.angle_alpha   90.00
_cell.angle_beta   90.00
_cell.angle_gamma   90.00
#
_symmetry.space_group_name_H-M   'P 1'
#
loop_
_entity.id
_entity.type
_entity.pdbx_description
1 polymer ?
#
loop_
_entity_poly.entity_id
_entity_poly.type
_entity_poly.pdbx_seq_one_letter_code
_entity_poly.pdbx_strand_id
1 'polypeptide(L)'
;MSGGPAGAPGLRFSAGPDDPALHDHGPGLAALLTRFEVMVRSSHRTRRRFFHADAAAVRGEAVAAPAPGGPEPHPFFASGARVPVLARYSSGERADEVLPGTRGLSLLFCDPAHPGDPGRAVFALTLNTGRRLFARSAAHFHRFTFGTDADREAMAREDPGLRAAVWEQVRDPVAYPRYHYHSQVPRPYVDGAGRPWLARYRAVPASGAPDAGHHDPGGHPPPAAPPRSPRRAPGDDRPPTLLSDALRADVADGGFRVLLQVQLHPLGADPAANRAALDPARLWPEPAHPYRTLAELRFDAPLDGAVAEGLLFDPALAPEGLGIALARSPHEAASVNHVRALVYRAAHAARTRAPAPPAPPAANGRGPRRLTVCVLGAGPAGLAAARELELRGHRAVVLERAPEVGGKSVSVRVEGRAYDLGAHICTPEYAEVARLAADLGVETEDATPTRVHGPGRPAARRPDAAFFRPEAFARYTRLRAELFPGIRQPGLAHSAAHLARPVAEWLRGNGLTAMAASLGDGYTASGYGHLRGDLPALYFVKYAELTGLLSAGPAPTGHAGAFTVRDGFARLWRRVARDLADVRTGVRVRAVERTGAGVAVYTDGGPVRADALVLTPALDRVVHLLDATDEERDLAARIRTVDYRTAVFRASGLLREGFYLVGEHTAAAAEPGHLVAYHHRHAGADVYTGYLYGAEGLGEAGVRARVAADVARLGGRVEEVLLVRRWPFMPHFSGADLADGALARFEGMQGRARTYYTGGLLGYELVETAVAHARDLVGRFFPDAPQTGGAERRAAAGGAAAWAKPAAAPPRPVAVRGAAEIRDWLLARVAEEAGGPVDPRAPLDDYLVDSLAVAGVQGELSEWLGFRVSPTLLLELPTVEAVALHLAGLVGGPAAAPHARTASGHEESGPTVPERIPHE
;
A
#
# COMPACT_ATOMS: atom_id res chain seq x y z
N MET A 1 2.65 -23.85 -31.93
CA MET A 1 1.76 -23.04 -32.78
C MET A 1 0.41 -22.94 -32.08
N SER A 2 -0.02 -21.73 -31.74
CA SER A 2 -1.39 -21.40 -31.32
C SER A 2 -1.61 -19.91 -31.62
N GLY A 3 -2.22 -19.63 -32.76
CA GLY A 3 -2.41 -18.29 -33.30
C GLY A 3 -3.57 -17.56 -32.62
N GLY A 4 -3.28 -16.38 -32.08
CA GLY A 4 -4.25 -15.29 -31.95
C GLY A 4 -4.32 -14.50 -33.26
N PRO A 5 -5.29 -13.58 -33.43
CA PRO A 5 -5.76 -13.11 -34.73
C PRO A 5 -4.61 -12.57 -35.58
N ALA A 6 -4.56 -13.05 -36.81
CA ALA A 6 -3.51 -12.80 -37.78
C ALA A 6 -3.21 -11.30 -37.98
N GLY A 7 -1.93 -10.95 -38.09
CA GLY A 7 -1.52 -10.03 -39.16
C GLY A 7 -1.02 -8.62 -38.83
N ALA A 8 -0.74 -8.24 -37.58
CA ALA A 8 -0.20 -6.90 -37.28
C ALA A 8 1.19 -6.95 -36.61
N PRO A 9 2.28 -7.00 -37.38
CA PRO A 9 3.64 -6.92 -36.85
C PRO A 9 3.81 -5.75 -35.89
N GLY A 10 4.43 -6.00 -34.73
CA GLY A 10 4.76 -4.99 -33.72
C GLY A 10 3.65 -4.57 -32.76
N LEU A 11 2.44 -5.13 -32.86
CA LEU A 11 1.34 -4.91 -31.91
C LEU A 11 0.86 -6.23 -31.29
N ARG A 12 0.32 -6.12 -30.08
CA ARG A 12 -0.33 -7.22 -29.35
C ARG A 12 -1.73 -6.78 -28.97
N PHE A 13 -2.71 -7.67 -29.07
CA PHE A 13 -4.10 -7.38 -28.74
C PHE A 13 -4.61 -8.36 -27.69
N SER A 14 -5.52 -7.90 -26.84
CA SER A 14 -6.24 -8.76 -25.90
C SER A 14 -7.26 -9.62 -26.63
N ALA A 15 -7.35 -10.90 -26.29
CA ALA A 15 -8.39 -11.82 -26.77
C ALA A 15 -9.76 -11.60 -26.10
N GLY A 16 -9.82 -10.82 -25.03
CA GLY A 16 -11.06 -10.52 -24.30
C GLY A 16 -10.78 -10.01 -22.87
N PRO A 17 -11.82 -9.85 -22.04
CA PRO A 17 -11.68 -9.37 -20.67
C PRO A 17 -10.85 -10.30 -19.78
N ASP A 18 -10.91 -11.61 -20.00
CA ASP A 18 -10.20 -12.61 -19.17
C ASP A 18 -8.87 -13.06 -19.77
N ASP A 19 -8.33 -12.33 -20.76
CA ASP A 19 -7.05 -12.66 -21.39
C ASP A 19 -5.90 -12.55 -20.37
N PRO A 20 -5.18 -13.66 -20.06
CA PRO A 20 -4.03 -13.62 -19.15
C PRO A 20 -2.93 -12.65 -19.60
N ALA A 21 -2.83 -12.35 -20.90
CA ALA A 21 -1.86 -11.40 -21.43
C ALA A 21 -2.06 -9.96 -20.94
N LEU A 22 -3.24 -9.61 -20.40
CA LEU A 22 -3.48 -8.33 -19.70
C LEU A 22 -2.58 -8.16 -18.47
N HIS A 23 -1.99 -9.24 -17.97
CA HIS A 23 -1.08 -9.20 -16.82
C HIS A 23 0.37 -9.56 -17.20
N ASP A 24 0.63 -9.90 -18.47
CA ASP A 24 1.97 -10.10 -19.03
C ASP A 24 2.56 -8.75 -19.49
N HIS A 25 2.81 -7.88 -18.51
CA HIS A 25 3.43 -6.57 -18.68
C HIS A 25 4.80 -6.49 -18.02
N GLY A 26 5.73 -5.72 -18.59
CA GLY A 26 7.09 -5.59 -18.08
C GLY A 26 7.18 -4.80 -16.76
N PRO A 27 8.35 -4.81 -16.11
CA PRO A 27 8.56 -4.21 -14.79
C PRO A 27 8.27 -2.70 -14.76
N GLY A 28 8.53 -1.98 -15.86
CA GLY A 28 8.22 -0.55 -15.93
C GLY A 28 6.71 -0.25 -15.87
N LEU A 29 5.87 -1.12 -16.47
CA LEU A 29 4.43 -0.93 -16.45
C LEU A 29 3.86 -1.34 -15.08
N ALA A 30 4.42 -2.39 -14.47
CA ALA A 30 4.13 -2.76 -13.07
C ALA A 30 4.45 -1.61 -12.10
N ALA A 31 5.62 -0.98 -12.22
CA ALA A 31 6.00 0.18 -11.40
C ALA A 31 5.06 1.37 -11.61
N LEU A 32 4.59 1.61 -12.84
CA LEU A 32 3.62 2.66 -13.11
C LEU A 32 2.26 2.36 -12.47
N LEU A 33 1.79 1.10 -12.52
CA LEU A 33 0.53 0.68 -11.87
C LEU A 33 0.55 0.95 -10.36
N THR A 34 1.68 0.73 -9.68
CA THR A 34 1.84 1.07 -8.25
C THR A 34 1.64 2.57 -7.99
N ARG A 35 2.08 3.45 -8.91
CA ARG A 35 1.87 4.90 -8.75
C ARG A 35 0.41 5.31 -8.89
N PHE A 36 -0.38 4.54 -9.64
CA PHE A 36 -1.84 4.72 -9.72
C PHE A 36 -2.61 4.18 -8.49
N GLU A 37 -1.96 3.55 -7.50
CA GLU A 37 -2.61 3.09 -6.27
C GLU A 37 -3.32 4.20 -5.49
N VAL A 38 -2.87 5.45 -5.62
CA VAL A 38 -3.58 6.61 -5.03
C VAL A 38 -5.05 6.65 -5.43
N MET A 39 -5.35 6.26 -6.67
CA MET A 39 -6.73 6.16 -7.16
C MET A 39 -7.50 5.04 -6.46
N VAL A 40 -6.89 3.87 -6.34
CA VAL A 40 -7.49 2.69 -5.71
C VAL A 40 -7.76 2.96 -4.22
N ARG A 41 -6.79 3.53 -3.50
CA ARG A 41 -6.91 3.89 -2.08
C ARG A 41 -7.97 4.95 -1.84
N SER A 42 -8.02 5.97 -2.71
CA SER A 42 -9.06 6.99 -2.65
C SER A 42 -10.44 6.37 -2.88
N SER A 43 -10.61 5.52 -3.89
CA SER A 43 -11.88 4.81 -4.15
C SER A 43 -12.29 3.87 -3.02
N HIS A 44 -11.34 3.21 -2.35
CA HIS A 44 -11.60 2.43 -1.14
C HIS A 44 -12.13 3.31 0.00
N ARG A 45 -11.51 4.48 0.22
CA ARG A 45 -11.83 5.41 1.31
C ARG A 45 -13.15 6.14 1.08
N THR A 46 -13.35 6.72 -0.10
CA THR A 46 -14.52 7.55 -0.41
C THR A 46 -15.73 6.74 -0.82
N ARG A 47 -15.53 5.49 -1.26
CA ARG A 47 -16.54 4.67 -1.96
C ARG A 47 -17.08 5.32 -3.23
N ARG A 48 -16.33 6.27 -3.79
CA ARG A 48 -16.64 6.96 -5.05
C ARG A 48 -15.54 6.69 -6.07
N ARG A 49 -15.87 6.85 -7.35
CA ARG A 49 -14.85 6.79 -8.42
C ARG A 49 -13.86 7.94 -8.23
N PHE A 50 -12.58 7.72 -8.54
CA PHE A 50 -11.56 8.77 -8.43
C PHE A 50 -11.79 9.90 -9.44
N PHE A 51 -12.01 9.53 -10.70
CA PHE A 51 -12.49 10.43 -11.75
C PHE A 51 -13.96 10.15 -12.02
N HIS A 52 -14.69 11.15 -12.48
CA HIS A 52 -16.09 11.04 -12.89
C HIS A 52 -17.00 10.57 -11.73
N ALA A 53 -16.76 11.07 -10.52
CA ALA A 53 -17.47 10.65 -9.31
C ALA A 53 -18.97 11.01 -9.32
N ASP A 54 -19.31 12.15 -9.91
CA ASP A 54 -20.68 12.65 -10.10
C ASP A 54 -21.11 12.40 -11.56
N ALA A 55 -22.29 11.81 -11.74
CA ALA A 55 -22.80 11.40 -13.04
C ALA A 55 -24.32 11.20 -13.05
N ALA A 56 -24.91 11.36 -14.23
CA ALA A 56 -26.25 10.87 -14.54
C ALA A 56 -26.14 9.67 -15.49
N ALA A 57 -27.05 8.70 -15.31
CA ALA A 57 -27.05 7.48 -16.09
C ALA A 57 -28.42 7.24 -16.71
N VAL A 58 -28.40 6.73 -17.93
CA VAL A 58 -29.58 6.45 -18.75
C VAL A 58 -29.42 5.08 -19.40
N ARG A 59 -30.53 4.46 -19.78
CA ARG A 59 -30.58 3.18 -20.47
C ARG A 59 -31.35 3.32 -21.78
N GLY A 60 -31.11 2.39 -22.68
CA GLY A 60 -31.68 2.44 -24.02
C GLY A 60 -31.28 1.25 -24.87
N GLU A 61 -31.38 1.42 -26.19
CA GLU A 61 -31.06 0.40 -27.20
C GLU A 61 -30.11 0.98 -28.26
N ALA A 62 -29.11 0.18 -28.64
CA ALA A 62 -28.26 0.43 -29.79
C ALA A 62 -28.81 -0.35 -30.99
N VAL A 63 -29.13 0.37 -32.07
CA VAL A 63 -29.61 -0.18 -33.34
C VAL A 63 -28.50 -0.06 -34.37
N ALA A 64 -27.93 -1.18 -34.80
CA ALA A 64 -26.87 -1.20 -35.79
C ALA A 64 -27.33 -0.59 -37.11
N ALA A 65 -26.53 0.34 -37.63
CA ALA A 65 -26.84 1.03 -38.87
C ALA A 65 -26.62 0.12 -40.09
N PRO A 66 -27.33 0.35 -41.20
CA PRO A 66 -26.94 -0.21 -42.49
C PRO A 66 -25.51 0.23 -42.84
N ALA A 67 -24.74 -0.64 -43.48
CA ALA A 67 -23.36 -0.36 -43.88
C ALA A 67 -23.21 -0.18 -45.40
N PRO A 68 -23.71 0.92 -46.00
CA PRO A 68 -23.54 1.16 -47.42
C PRO A 68 -22.10 1.59 -47.72
N GLY A 69 -21.31 0.69 -48.32
CA GLY A 69 -20.00 1.00 -48.89
C GLY A 69 -18.80 1.02 -47.91
N GLY A 70 -17.80 0.17 -48.17
CA GLY A 70 -16.52 0.03 -47.46
C GLY A 70 -16.44 -1.19 -46.52
N PRO A 71 -15.56 -1.22 -45.49
CA PRO A 71 -15.37 -2.43 -44.69
C PRO A 71 -16.65 -2.88 -43.98
N GLU A 72 -16.92 -4.20 -44.01
CA GLU A 72 -18.08 -4.80 -43.38
C GLU A 72 -18.03 -4.59 -41.85
N PRO A 73 -19.13 -4.19 -41.19
CA PRO A 73 -19.12 -4.05 -39.73
C PRO A 73 -18.65 -5.32 -39.03
N HIS A 74 -18.00 -5.18 -37.88
CA HIS A 74 -17.69 -6.31 -37.01
C HIS A 74 -19.00 -7.06 -36.69
N PRO A 75 -19.03 -8.40 -36.57
CA PRO A 75 -20.25 -9.18 -36.36
C PRO A 75 -21.14 -8.69 -35.19
N PHE A 76 -20.54 -8.17 -34.13
CA PHE A 76 -21.23 -7.51 -33.01
C PHE A 76 -22.15 -6.33 -33.43
N PHE A 77 -21.80 -5.65 -34.52
CA PHE A 77 -22.55 -4.55 -35.14
C PHE A 77 -23.15 -4.97 -36.49
N ALA A 78 -23.47 -6.25 -36.67
CA ALA A 78 -24.15 -6.73 -37.88
C ALA A 78 -25.44 -5.91 -38.13
N SER A 79 -25.73 -5.65 -39.41
CA SER A 79 -26.84 -4.76 -39.78
C SER A 79 -28.18 -5.23 -39.18
N GLY A 80 -28.90 -4.31 -38.54
CA GLY A 80 -30.17 -4.61 -37.87
C GLY A 80 -30.04 -5.23 -36.48
N ALA A 81 -28.81 -5.52 -36.00
CA ALA A 81 -28.60 -5.96 -34.63
C ALA A 81 -29.10 -4.89 -33.64
N ARG A 82 -29.76 -5.36 -32.58
CA ARG A 82 -30.33 -4.57 -31.51
C ARG A 82 -29.74 -5.02 -30.19
N VAL A 83 -29.08 -4.12 -29.48
CA VAL A 83 -28.35 -4.45 -28.26
C VAL A 83 -28.73 -3.45 -27.17
N PRO A 84 -29.19 -3.90 -25.99
CA PRO A 84 -29.43 -2.99 -24.88
C PRO A 84 -28.14 -2.27 -24.48
N VAL A 85 -28.21 -0.97 -24.21
CA VAL A 85 -27.05 -0.14 -23.88
C VAL A 85 -27.34 0.74 -22.67
N LEU A 86 -26.38 0.79 -21.77
CA LEU A 86 -26.36 1.72 -20.63
C LEU A 86 -25.35 2.82 -20.91
N ALA A 87 -25.71 4.06 -20.60
CA ALA A 87 -24.82 5.21 -20.72
C ALA A 87 -24.69 5.92 -19.38
N ARG A 88 -23.46 6.30 -19.04
CA ARG A 88 -23.13 7.15 -17.89
C ARG A 88 -22.42 8.41 -18.38
N TYR A 89 -23.08 9.55 -18.19
CA TYR A 89 -22.55 10.88 -18.49
C TYR A 89 -21.97 11.52 -17.24
N SER A 90 -20.84 12.21 -17.35
CA SER A 90 -20.10 12.69 -16.17
C SER A 90 -19.27 13.93 -16.45
N SER A 91 -18.95 14.68 -15.40
CA SER A 91 -18.16 15.92 -15.45
C SER A 91 -16.72 15.76 -14.95
N GLY A 92 -16.03 14.74 -15.43
CA GLY A 92 -14.57 14.64 -15.28
C GLY A 92 -14.08 14.67 -13.84
N GLU A 93 -13.16 15.59 -13.54
CA GLU A 93 -12.56 15.78 -12.21
C GLU A 93 -13.40 16.67 -11.28
N ARG A 94 -14.55 17.21 -11.73
CA ARG A 94 -15.31 18.25 -11.01
C ARG A 94 -16.67 17.75 -10.55
N ALA A 95 -16.99 18.02 -9.28
CA ALA A 95 -18.32 17.76 -8.73
C ALA A 95 -19.37 18.80 -9.15
N ASP A 96 -18.92 20.02 -9.48
CA ASP A 96 -19.77 21.12 -9.91
C ASP A 96 -19.81 21.19 -11.44
N GLU A 97 -20.93 20.76 -12.02
CA GLU A 97 -21.10 20.61 -13.47
C GLU A 97 -21.15 21.96 -14.20
N VAL A 98 -21.38 23.06 -13.49
CA VAL A 98 -21.41 24.43 -14.02
C VAL A 98 -20.01 24.91 -14.42
N LEU A 99 -18.97 24.39 -13.77
CA LEU A 99 -17.59 24.81 -14.05
C LEU A 99 -17.07 24.17 -15.34
N PRO A 100 -16.17 24.85 -16.09
CA PRO A 100 -15.54 24.28 -17.27
C PRO A 100 -14.74 23.02 -16.92
N GLY A 101 -14.98 21.93 -17.66
CA GLY A 101 -14.35 20.64 -17.35
C GLY A 101 -14.45 19.66 -18.50
N THR A 102 -13.69 18.57 -18.42
CA THR A 102 -13.81 17.45 -19.36
C THR A 102 -15.12 16.72 -19.12
N ARG A 103 -15.87 16.45 -20.19
CA ARG A 103 -17.13 15.70 -20.12
C ARG A 103 -16.90 14.29 -20.62
N GLY A 104 -17.38 13.31 -19.86
CA GLY A 104 -17.21 11.90 -20.15
C GLY A 104 -18.52 11.21 -20.46
N LEU A 105 -18.49 10.26 -21.40
CA LEU A 105 -19.56 9.33 -21.73
C LEU A 105 -19.00 7.91 -21.67
N SER A 106 -19.55 7.06 -20.81
CA SER A 106 -19.24 5.64 -20.79
C SER A 106 -20.44 4.84 -21.26
N LEU A 107 -20.25 3.97 -22.25
CA LEU A 107 -21.25 3.08 -22.81
C LEU A 107 -20.95 1.64 -22.40
N LEU A 108 -22.00 0.90 -22.04
CA LEU A 108 -21.94 -0.51 -21.69
C LEU A 108 -23.03 -1.25 -22.46
N PHE A 109 -22.64 -2.11 -23.38
CA PHE A 109 -23.54 -2.93 -24.19
C PHE A 109 -23.81 -4.26 -23.48
N CYS A 110 -25.06 -4.51 -23.15
CA CYS A 110 -25.49 -5.69 -22.41
C CYS A 110 -25.59 -6.91 -23.34
N ASP A 111 -25.50 -8.11 -22.76
CA ASP A 111 -25.84 -9.34 -23.46
C ASP A 111 -27.33 -9.30 -23.89
N PRO A 112 -27.65 -9.39 -25.21
CA PRO A 112 -29.03 -9.44 -25.68
C PRO A 112 -29.85 -10.59 -25.11
N ALA A 113 -29.21 -11.70 -24.71
CA ALA A 113 -29.89 -12.83 -24.06
C ALA A 113 -30.26 -12.53 -22.60
N HIS A 114 -29.61 -11.54 -21.97
CA HIS A 114 -29.82 -11.14 -20.58
C HIS A 114 -29.91 -9.61 -20.44
N PRO A 115 -30.88 -8.96 -21.11
CA PRO A 115 -30.93 -7.50 -21.24
C PRO A 115 -31.08 -6.75 -19.91
N GLY A 116 -31.57 -7.44 -18.87
CA GLY A 116 -31.78 -6.91 -17.53
C GLY A 116 -30.62 -7.11 -16.56
N ASP A 117 -29.51 -7.76 -16.97
CA ASP A 117 -28.34 -8.00 -16.12
C ASP A 117 -27.11 -7.21 -16.61
N PRO A 118 -26.87 -6.00 -16.06
CA PRO A 118 -25.70 -5.19 -16.40
C PRO A 118 -24.36 -5.88 -16.09
N GLY A 119 -24.35 -6.90 -15.22
CA GLY A 119 -23.16 -7.69 -14.89
C GLY A 119 -22.71 -8.62 -16.01
N ARG A 120 -23.57 -8.85 -17.01
CA ARG A 120 -23.28 -9.65 -18.22
C ARG A 120 -23.00 -8.79 -19.44
N ALA A 121 -22.59 -7.54 -19.25
CA ALA A 121 -22.17 -6.71 -20.36
C ALA A 121 -21.02 -7.35 -21.16
N VAL A 122 -21.05 -7.17 -22.47
CA VAL A 122 -20.13 -7.83 -23.40
C VAL A 122 -19.19 -6.86 -24.09
N PHE A 123 -19.54 -5.57 -24.15
CA PHE A 123 -18.70 -4.53 -24.72
C PHE A 123 -18.80 -3.23 -23.94
N ALA A 124 -17.65 -2.60 -23.65
CA ALA A 124 -17.60 -1.29 -23.01
C ALA A 124 -16.78 -0.29 -23.84
N LEU A 125 -17.28 0.95 -23.89
CA LEU A 125 -16.59 2.08 -24.48
C LEU A 125 -16.56 3.24 -23.49
N THR A 126 -15.38 3.80 -23.29
CA THR A 126 -15.20 5.04 -22.53
C THR A 126 -14.80 6.15 -23.48
N LEU A 127 -15.55 7.24 -23.49
CA LEU A 127 -15.36 8.37 -24.37
C LEU A 127 -15.29 9.67 -23.56
N ASN A 128 -14.55 10.65 -24.06
CA ASN A 128 -14.46 11.99 -23.48
C ASN A 128 -14.58 13.05 -24.57
N THR A 129 -14.94 14.28 -24.18
CA THR A 129 -14.81 15.44 -25.06
C THR A 129 -13.36 15.64 -25.46
N GLY A 130 -13.14 16.05 -26.72
CA GLY A 130 -11.81 16.24 -27.32
C GLY A 130 -11.35 15.06 -28.19
N ARG A 131 -10.91 15.38 -29.42
CA ARG A 131 -10.71 14.41 -30.52
C ARG A 131 -9.54 13.44 -30.32
N ARG A 132 -8.60 13.78 -29.44
CA ARG A 132 -7.39 13.00 -29.13
C ARG A 132 -7.09 13.09 -27.64
N LEU A 133 -6.31 12.13 -27.15
CA LEU A 133 -5.79 12.20 -25.79
C LEU A 133 -4.58 13.14 -25.77
N PHE A 134 -4.46 13.98 -24.75
CA PHE A 134 -3.27 14.82 -24.57
C PHE A 134 -2.00 14.01 -24.31
N ALA A 135 -2.14 12.77 -23.85
CA ALA A 135 -1.05 11.89 -23.48
C ALA A 135 -0.83 10.77 -24.51
N ARG A 136 0.41 10.63 -25.02
CA ARG A 136 0.83 9.58 -25.95
C ARG A 136 1.04 8.18 -25.32
N SER A 137 1.15 8.09 -24.00
CA SER A 137 1.37 6.84 -23.25
C SER A 137 0.90 6.98 -21.81
N ALA A 138 0.81 5.87 -21.07
CA ALA A 138 0.38 5.88 -19.67
C ALA A 138 1.39 6.61 -18.77
N ALA A 139 2.69 6.50 -19.04
CA ALA A 139 3.70 7.29 -18.34
C ALA A 139 3.54 8.80 -18.58
N HIS A 140 3.25 9.19 -19.82
CA HIS A 140 3.00 10.59 -20.18
C HIS A 140 1.74 11.11 -19.48
N PHE A 141 0.67 10.32 -19.47
CA PHE A 141 -0.57 10.64 -18.76
C PHE A 141 -0.32 10.84 -17.26
N HIS A 142 0.36 9.89 -16.62
CA HIS A 142 0.66 9.95 -15.20
C HIS A 142 1.50 11.20 -14.84
N ARG A 143 2.55 11.51 -15.61
CA ARG A 143 3.38 12.70 -15.38
C ARG A 143 2.55 13.99 -15.45
N PHE A 144 1.63 14.09 -16.40
CA PHE A 144 0.77 15.27 -16.52
C PHE A 144 -0.23 15.39 -15.36
N THR A 145 -0.94 14.29 -15.07
CA THR A 145 -2.03 14.28 -14.09
C THR A 145 -1.51 14.45 -12.67
N PHE A 146 -0.49 13.68 -12.29
CA PHE A 146 0.03 13.63 -10.91
C PHE A 146 1.33 14.41 -10.70
N GLY A 147 1.90 15.00 -11.76
CA GLY A 147 3.08 15.86 -11.66
C GLY A 147 2.79 17.26 -11.12
N THR A 148 3.86 18.03 -10.98
CA THR A 148 3.82 19.43 -10.59
C THR A 148 3.37 20.33 -11.75
N ASP A 149 3.05 21.59 -11.47
CA ASP A 149 2.76 22.55 -12.54
C ASP A 149 4.00 22.79 -13.42
N ALA A 150 5.20 22.70 -12.84
CA ALA A 150 6.46 22.73 -13.58
C ALA A 150 6.60 21.54 -14.55
N ASP A 151 6.16 20.34 -14.16
CA ASP A 151 6.14 19.17 -15.05
C ASP A 151 5.23 19.40 -16.26
N ARG A 152 4.02 19.94 -16.02
CA ARG A 152 3.05 20.21 -17.09
C ARG A 152 3.59 21.25 -18.07
N GLU A 153 4.19 22.31 -17.55
CA GLU A 153 4.83 23.32 -18.39
C GLU A 153 6.04 22.78 -19.16
N ALA A 154 6.84 21.88 -18.56
CA ALA A 154 7.92 21.20 -19.26
C ALA A 154 7.39 20.30 -20.39
N MET A 155 6.37 19.50 -20.11
CA MET A 155 5.71 18.67 -21.11
C MET A 155 5.12 19.51 -22.26
N ALA A 156 4.56 20.68 -21.94
CA ALA A 156 4.02 21.60 -22.93
C ALA A 156 5.09 22.30 -23.77
N ARG A 157 6.35 22.32 -23.33
CA ARG A 157 7.51 22.71 -24.14
C ARG A 157 8.02 21.55 -25.01
N GLU A 158 7.99 20.33 -24.49
CA GLU A 158 8.37 19.10 -25.20
C GLU A 158 7.39 18.76 -26.34
N ASP A 159 6.11 19.08 -26.18
CA ASP A 159 5.05 18.85 -27.16
C ASP A 159 4.22 20.14 -27.37
N PRO A 160 4.46 20.89 -28.46
CA PRO A 160 3.71 22.11 -28.78
C PRO A 160 2.19 21.88 -28.94
N GLY A 161 1.77 20.65 -29.27
CA GLY A 161 0.37 20.28 -29.42
C GLY A 161 -0.35 20.01 -28.10
N LEU A 162 0.37 19.86 -26.99
CA LEU A 162 -0.18 19.45 -25.69
C LEU A 162 -1.27 20.41 -25.20
N ARG A 163 -1.00 21.72 -25.22
CA ARG A 163 -1.95 22.75 -24.75
C ARG A 163 -3.26 22.69 -25.52
N ALA A 164 -3.17 22.63 -26.85
CA ALA A 164 -4.34 22.50 -27.70
C ALA A 164 -5.11 21.21 -27.40
N ALA A 165 -4.42 20.08 -27.22
CA ALA A 165 -5.08 18.80 -26.89
C ALA A 165 -5.76 18.81 -25.51
N VAL A 166 -5.16 19.43 -24.50
CA VAL A 166 -5.75 19.58 -23.14
C VAL A 166 -7.00 20.44 -23.20
N TRP A 167 -6.91 21.64 -23.77
CA TRP A 167 -8.04 22.58 -23.83
C TRP A 167 -9.13 22.14 -24.80
N GLU A 168 -8.80 21.35 -25.82
CA GLU A 168 -9.79 20.67 -26.67
C GLU A 168 -10.61 19.62 -25.90
N GLN A 169 -10.25 19.24 -24.67
CA GLN A 169 -11.08 18.35 -23.84
C GLN A 169 -11.96 19.12 -22.85
N VAL A 170 -11.59 20.35 -22.48
CA VAL A 170 -12.32 21.16 -21.52
C VAL A 170 -13.52 21.82 -22.20
N ARG A 171 -14.68 21.77 -21.53
CA ARG A 171 -15.94 22.29 -22.06
C ARG A 171 -16.71 23.12 -21.05
N ASP A 172 -17.24 24.23 -21.53
CA ASP A 172 -18.29 24.99 -20.87
C ASP A 172 -19.59 24.18 -20.79
N PRO A 173 -20.41 24.39 -19.76
CA PRO A 173 -21.61 23.59 -19.51
C PRO A 173 -22.67 23.76 -20.60
N VAL A 174 -22.97 22.68 -21.32
CA VAL A 174 -24.15 22.49 -22.18
C VAL A 174 -24.71 21.09 -21.96
N ALA A 175 -25.96 20.86 -22.35
CA ALA A 175 -26.62 19.56 -22.17
C ALA A 175 -25.76 18.39 -22.70
N TYR A 176 -25.61 17.34 -21.89
CA TYR A 176 -24.72 16.21 -22.17
C TYR A 176 -24.85 15.61 -23.58
N PRO A 177 -26.05 15.42 -24.16
CA PRO A 177 -26.21 14.85 -25.50
C PRO A 177 -25.69 15.73 -26.64
N ARG A 178 -25.37 17.02 -26.39
CA ARG A 178 -24.92 17.97 -27.42
C ARG A 178 -23.42 17.90 -27.72
N TYR A 179 -22.62 17.35 -26.83
CA TYR A 179 -21.18 17.23 -27.03
C TYR A 179 -20.84 16.11 -28.02
N HIS A 180 -19.68 16.24 -28.68
CA HIS A 180 -19.05 15.12 -29.37
C HIS A 180 -18.07 14.42 -28.43
N TYR A 181 -18.28 13.12 -28.20
CA TYR A 181 -17.42 12.31 -27.35
C TYR A 181 -16.56 11.38 -28.21
N HIS A 182 -15.29 11.23 -27.86
CA HIS A 182 -14.33 10.40 -28.59
C HIS A 182 -13.70 9.37 -27.67
N SER A 183 -13.44 8.15 -28.16
CA SER A 183 -12.68 7.14 -27.42
C SER A 183 -11.22 7.52 -27.22
N GLN A 184 -10.72 8.46 -28.04
CA GLN A 184 -9.37 9.04 -28.10
C GLN A 184 -8.27 8.02 -28.41
N VAL A 185 -8.17 6.96 -27.61
CA VAL A 185 -7.19 5.88 -27.75
C VAL A 185 -7.66 4.89 -28.82
N PRO A 186 -6.85 4.60 -29.86
CA PRO A 186 -7.18 3.58 -30.85
C PRO A 186 -7.29 2.18 -30.24
N ARG A 187 -8.20 1.36 -30.78
CA ARG A 187 -8.45 -0.03 -30.36
C ARG A 187 -8.38 -0.98 -31.56
N PRO A 188 -8.06 -2.27 -31.37
CA PRO A 188 -8.24 -3.26 -32.43
C PRO A 188 -9.71 -3.32 -32.88
N TYR A 189 -9.89 -3.56 -34.18
CA TYR A 189 -11.18 -3.80 -34.79
C TYR A 189 -11.01 -4.81 -35.93
N VAL A 190 -11.68 -5.95 -35.83
CA VAL A 190 -11.73 -6.94 -36.91
C VAL A 190 -13.04 -6.77 -37.65
N ASP A 191 -12.99 -6.56 -38.96
CA ASP A 191 -14.21 -6.35 -39.76
C ASP A 191 -14.94 -7.67 -40.02
N GLY A 192 -16.15 -7.64 -40.60
CA GLY A 192 -16.94 -8.85 -40.88
C GLY A 192 -16.25 -9.86 -41.81
N ALA A 193 -15.28 -9.39 -42.60
CA ALA A 193 -14.44 -10.22 -43.48
C ALA A 193 -13.16 -10.74 -42.79
N GLY A 194 -12.99 -10.49 -41.48
CA GLY A 194 -11.82 -10.92 -40.72
C GLY A 194 -10.57 -10.05 -40.90
N ARG A 195 -10.68 -8.87 -41.53
CA ARG A 195 -9.51 -7.99 -41.75
C ARG A 195 -9.23 -7.15 -40.49
N PRO A 196 -7.96 -7.02 -40.06
CA PRO A 196 -7.60 -6.26 -38.87
C PRO A 196 -7.42 -4.76 -39.16
N TRP A 197 -7.98 -3.94 -38.27
CA TRP A 197 -7.92 -2.48 -38.29
C TRP A 197 -7.58 -1.96 -36.89
N LEU A 198 -7.13 -0.71 -36.82
CA LEU A 198 -7.31 0.12 -35.64
C LEU A 198 -8.56 0.96 -35.80
N ALA A 199 -9.31 1.15 -34.71
CA ALA A 199 -10.55 1.91 -34.67
C ALA A 199 -10.49 3.02 -33.63
N ARG A 200 -11.09 4.17 -33.97
CA ARG A 200 -11.50 5.20 -33.01
C ARG A 200 -13.00 5.36 -33.06
N TYR A 201 -13.63 5.44 -31.90
CA TYR A 201 -15.07 5.62 -31.80
C TYR A 201 -15.39 7.07 -31.45
N ARG A 202 -16.51 7.58 -31.96
CA ARG A 202 -17.10 8.80 -31.46
C ARG A 202 -18.61 8.67 -31.30
N ALA A 203 -19.18 9.40 -30.35
CA ALA A 203 -20.61 9.52 -30.15
C ALA A 203 -21.00 10.98 -30.42
N VAL A 204 -21.93 11.20 -31.36
CA VAL A 204 -22.35 12.54 -31.80
C VAL A 204 -23.88 12.65 -31.79
N PRO A 205 -24.46 13.86 -31.64
CA PRO A 205 -25.91 14.03 -31.69
C PRO A 205 -26.50 13.54 -33.02
N ALA A 206 -27.62 12.80 -32.99
CA ALA A 206 -28.26 12.32 -34.23
C ALA A 206 -28.81 13.45 -35.12
N SER A 207 -29.01 14.65 -34.56
CA SER A 207 -29.35 15.85 -35.32
C SER A 207 -28.24 16.35 -36.25
N GLY A 208 -27.01 15.84 -36.10
CA GLY A 208 -25.85 16.34 -36.85
C GLY A 208 -25.32 17.69 -36.36
N ALA A 209 -25.74 18.12 -35.16
CA ALA A 209 -25.26 19.38 -34.57
C ALA A 209 -23.73 19.40 -34.40
N PRO A 210 -23.07 20.56 -34.61
CA PRO A 210 -21.63 20.70 -34.40
C PRO A 210 -21.22 20.48 -32.93
N ASP A 211 -19.95 20.14 -32.69
CA ASP A 211 -19.41 20.00 -31.32
C ASP A 211 -19.56 21.33 -30.56
N ALA A 212 -20.04 21.26 -29.32
CA ALA A 212 -20.52 22.40 -28.58
C ALA A 212 -19.70 22.64 -27.30
N GLY A 213 -19.80 23.85 -26.75
CA GLY A 213 -19.25 24.21 -25.43
C GLY A 213 -17.73 24.28 -25.37
N HIS A 214 -17.03 24.59 -26.47
CA HIS A 214 -15.58 24.80 -26.44
C HIS A 214 -15.23 25.94 -25.48
N HIS A 215 -14.35 25.65 -24.51
CA HIS A 215 -13.93 26.64 -23.52
C HIS A 215 -12.72 27.44 -24.03
N ASP A 216 -12.76 28.76 -23.86
CA ASP A 216 -11.62 29.65 -24.08
C ASP A 216 -10.86 29.86 -22.75
N PRO A 217 -9.64 29.30 -22.60
CA PRO A 217 -8.86 29.46 -21.38
C PRO A 217 -8.31 30.87 -21.17
N GLY A 218 -8.35 31.74 -22.18
CA GLY A 218 -7.67 33.03 -22.18
C GLY A 218 -6.13 32.91 -22.17
N GLY A 219 -5.47 34.01 -22.55
CA GLY A 219 -4.00 34.11 -22.58
C GLY A 219 -3.32 33.48 -23.80
N HIS A 220 -2.15 33.99 -24.16
CA HIS A 220 -1.35 33.52 -25.29
C HIS A 220 0.14 33.37 -24.92
N PRO A 221 0.69 32.15 -24.84
CA PRO A 221 0.00 30.85 -24.98
C PRO A 221 -0.92 30.55 -23.77
N PRO A 222 -1.94 29.70 -23.94
CA PRO A 222 -2.79 29.29 -22.83
C PRO A 222 -2.00 28.47 -21.78
N PRO A 223 -2.45 28.41 -20.52
CA PRO A 223 -1.78 27.64 -19.48
C PRO A 223 -1.71 26.14 -19.83
N ALA A 224 -0.70 25.42 -19.35
CA ALA A 224 -0.53 24.00 -19.68
C ALA A 224 -1.66 23.09 -19.18
N ALA A 225 -2.40 23.51 -18.14
CA ALA A 225 -3.54 22.78 -17.60
C ALA A 225 -4.58 23.72 -16.97
N PRO A 226 -5.84 23.27 -16.81
CA PRO A 226 -6.86 24.02 -16.07
C PRO A 226 -6.48 24.20 -14.60
N PRO A 227 -6.96 25.29 -13.94
CA PRO A 227 -6.76 25.47 -12.51
C PRO A 227 -7.38 24.31 -11.72
N ARG A 228 -6.69 23.89 -10.65
CA ARG A 228 -7.13 22.79 -9.77
C ARG A 228 -8.45 23.13 -9.05
N SER A 229 -8.59 24.39 -8.60
CA SER A 229 -9.77 24.86 -7.86
C SER A 229 -10.34 26.15 -8.47
N PRO A 230 -11.01 26.08 -9.64
CA PRO A 230 -11.69 27.23 -10.21
C PRO A 230 -12.90 27.60 -9.36
N ARG A 231 -13.22 28.89 -9.36
CA ARG A 231 -14.39 29.43 -8.67
C ARG A 231 -15.47 29.78 -9.69
N ARG A 232 -16.72 29.68 -9.27
CA ARG A 232 -17.85 30.20 -10.04
C ARG A 232 -17.72 31.72 -10.22
N ALA A 233 -18.35 32.24 -11.27
CA ALA A 233 -18.54 33.68 -11.40
C ALA A 233 -19.40 34.20 -10.23
N PRO A 234 -19.14 35.40 -9.70
CA PRO A 234 -20.00 36.02 -8.69
C PRO A 234 -21.46 36.07 -9.16
N GLY A 235 -22.40 35.61 -8.32
CA GLY A 235 -23.84 35.60 -8.63
C GLY A 235 -24.34 34.41 -9.47
N ASP A 236 -23.50 33.38 -9.71
CA ASP A 236 -23.93 32.17 -10.41
C ASP A 236 -24.60 31.14 -9.47
N ASP A 237 -25.92 31.24 -9.40
CA ASP A 237 -26.78 30.43 -8.52
C ASP A 237 -27.27 29.11 -9.16
N ARG A 238 -26.73 28.73 -10.32
CA ARG A 238 -27.14 27.49 -11.00
C ARG A 238 -26.84 26.25 -10.15
N PRO A 239 -27.69 25.21 -10.15
CA PRO A 239 -27.44 24.01 -9.35
C PRO A 239 -26.16 23.30 -9.84
N PRO A 240 -25.33 22.74 -8.93
CA PRO A 240 -24.12 22.01 -9.31
C PRO A 240 -24.39 20.75 -10.13
N THR A 241 -25.64 20.27 -10.17
CA THR A 241 -26.13 19.12 -10.94
C THR A 241 -26.80 19.50 -12.27
N LEU A 242 -26.59 20.73 -12.75
CA LEU A 242 -27.27 21.32 -13.91
C LEU A 242 -27.37 20.38 -15.13
N LEU A 243 -26.27 19.71 -15.48
CA LEU A 243 -26.21 18.87 -16.68
C LEU A 243 -26.88 17.51 -16.45
N SER A 244 -26.70 16.96 -15.25
CA SER A 244 -27.36 15.74 -14.80
C SER A 244 -28.88 15.89 -14.74
N ASP A 245 -29.36 17.04 -14.27
CA ASP A 245 -30.80 17.35 -14.20
C ASP A 245 -31.39 17.55 -15.59
N ALA A 246 -30.67 18.25 -16.48
CA ALA A 246 -31.06 18.38 -17.89
C ALA A 246 -31.16 17.02 -18.59
N LEU A 247 -30.20 16.12 -18.37
CA LEU A 247 -30.24 14.78 -18.96
C LEU A 247 -31.45 13.96 -18.49
N ARG A 248 -31.82 14.06 -17.21
CA ARG A 248 -33.03 13.40 -16.69
C ARG A 248 -34.30 14.00 -17.30
N ALA A 249 -34.32 15.31 -17.51
CA ALA A 249 -35.43 15.99 -18.18
C ALA A 249 -35.57 15.55 -19.64
N ASP A 250 -34.46 15.49 -20.41
CA ASP A 250 -34.45 15.03 -21.81
C ASP A 250 -35.06 13.62 -21.95
N VAL A 251 -34.77 12.73 -20.99
CA VAL A 251 -35.30 11.37 -21.00
C VAL A 251 -36.76 11.30 -20.56
N ALA A 252 -37.17 12.14 -19.59
CA ALA A 252 -38.57 12.28 -19.23
C ALA A 252 -39.41 12.86 -20.38
N ASP A 253 -38.81 13.70 -21.23
CA ASP A 253 -39.41 14.35 -22.40
C ASP A 253 -39.23 13.53 -23.70
N GLY A 254 -39.36 12.21 -23.62
CA GLY A 254 -39.39 11.33 -24.81
C GLY A 254 -38.03 10.85 -25.30
N GLY A 255 -36.94 11.14 -24.59
CA GLY A 255 -35.62 10.59 -24.86
C GLY A 255 -34.84 11.29 -25.97
N PHE A 256 -33.62 10.82 -26.21
CA PHE A 256 -32.72 11.40 -27.20
C PHE A 256 -31.94 10.35 -27.98
N ARG A 257 -31.38 10.78 -29.13
CA ARG A 257 -30.68 9.92 -30.08
C ARG A 257 -29.25 10.37 -30.31
N VAL A 258 -28.33 9.41 -30.32
CA VAL A 258 -26.89 9.62 -30.51
C VAL A 258 -26.40 8.64 -31.56
N LEU A 259 -25.52 9.08 -32.47
CA LEU A 259 -24.87 8.21 -33.44
C LEU A 259 -23.52 7.76 -32.89
N LEU A 260 -23.35 6.45 -32.72
CA LEU A 260 -22.04 5.85 -32.51
C LEU A 260 -21.38 5.67 -33.87
N GLN A 261 -20.24 6.30 -34.06
CA GLN A 261 -19.47 6.27 -35.29
C GLN A 261 -18.08 5.70 -35.06
N VAL A 262 -17.49 5.13 -36.11
CA VAL A 262 -16.14 4.58 -36.11
C VAL A 262 -15.30 5.17 -37.24
N GLN A 263 -14.04 5.44 -36.93
CA GLN A 263 -12.99 5.75 -37.87
C GLN A 263 -12.05 4.54 -37.92
N LEU A 264 -11.68 4.06 -39.12
CA LEU A 264 -10.83 2.86 -39.28
C LEU A 264 -9.50 3.21 -39.94
N HIS A 265 -8.42 2.66 -39.39
CA HIS A 265 -7.07 2.74 -39.94
C HIS A 265 -6.56 1.32 -40.24
N PRO A 266 -6.17 1.00 -41.48
CA PRO A 266 -5.72 -0.34 -41.83
C PRO A 266 -4.43 -0.70 -41.09
N LEU A 267 -4.28 -1.97 -40.72
CA LEU A 267 -3.04 -2.53 -40.22
C LEU A 267 -2.28 -3.20 -41.37
N GLY A 268 -0.99 -2.87 -41.49
CA GLY A 268 -0.14 -3.34 -42.58
C GLY A 268 1.07 -4.15 -42.09
N ALA A 269 1.95 -4.49 -43.03
CA ALA A 269 3.18 -5.24 -42.73
C ALA A 269 4.24 -4.42 -41.98
N ASP A 270 4.17 -3.08 -42.02
CA ASP A 270 5.13 -2.19 -41.36
C ASP A 270 4.82 -2.01 -39.85
N PRO A 271 5.67 -2.54 -38.95
CA PRO A 271 5.48 -2.39 -37.51
C PRO A 271 5.61 -0.95 -37.00
N ALA A 272 6.34 -0.08 -37.70
CA ALA A 272 6.52 1.31 -37.29
C ALA A 272 5.26 2.13 -37.61
N ALA A 273 4.71 1.99 -38.81
CA ALA A 273 3.43 2.60 -39.19
C ALA A 273 2.29 2.15 -38.25
N ASN A 274 2.20 0.85 -37.94
CA ASN A 274 1.18 0.33 -37.01
C ASN A 274 1.30 0.96 -35.62
N ARG A 275 2.52 1.10 -35.08
CA ARG A 275 2.77 1.75 -33.78
C ARG A 275 2.46 3.25 -33.80
N ALA A 276 2.77 3.94 -34.89
CA ALA A 276 2.45 5.36 -35.06
C ALA A 276 0.94 5.61 -35.16
N ALA A 277 0.20 4.73 -35.84
CA ALA A 277 -1.25 4.81 -35.93
C ALA A 277 -1.94 4.58 -34.57
N LEU A 278 -1.31 3.81 -33.66
CA LEU A 278 -1.79 3.57 -32.30
C LEU A 278 -1.56 4.75 -31.34
N ASP A 279 -0.76 5.77 -31.72
CA ASP A 279 -0.49 6.94 -30.87
C ASP A 279 -1.77 7.74 -30.59
N PRO A 280 -2.25 7.78 -29.33
CA PRO A 280 -3.51 8.44 -28.98
C PRO A 280 -3.44 9.97 -29.06
N ALA A 281 -2.24 10.56 -29.12
CA ALA A 281 -2.03 12.00 -29.26
C ALA A 281 -2.06 12.51 -30.72
N ARG A 282 -2.01 11.59 -31.69
CA ARG A 282 -2.12 11.91 -33.12
C ARG A 282 -3.57 11.84 -33.58
N LEU A 283 -3.93 12.65 -34.57
CA LEU A 283 -5.23 12.56 -35.25
C LEU A 283 -5.04 11.78 -36.55
N TRP A 284 -6.04 10.98 -36.91
CA TRP A 284 -6.14 10.40 -38.25
C TRP A 284 -6.88 11.39 -39.15
N PRO A 285 -6.31 11.80 -40.30
CA PRO A 285 -6.97 12.74 -41.20
C PRO A 285 -8.32 12.21 -41.67
N GLU A 286 -9.40 12.95 -41.41
CA GLU A 286 -10.76 12.53 -41.79
C GLU A 286 -10.95 12.23 -43.29
N PRO A 287 -10.31 12.96 -44.24
CA PRO A 287 -10.41 12.61 -45.66
C PRO A 287 -9.87 11.23 -46.01
N ALA A 288 -8.82 10.76 -45.31
CA ALA A 288 -8.22 9.45 -45.52
C ALA A 288 -8.90 8.35 -44.69
N HIS A 289 -9.42 8.73 -43.52
CA HIS A 289 -10.10 7.84 -42.58
C HIS A 289 -11.44 8.49 -42.18
N PRO A 290 -12.50 8.36 -42.98
CA PRO A 290 -13.77 8.99 -42.66
C PRO A 290 -14.48 8.27 -41.51
N TYR A 291 -15.21 9.03 -40.69
CA TYR A 291 -16.12 8.44 -39.69
C TYR A 291 -17.35 7.84 -40.38
N ARG A 292 -17.79 6.68 -39.90
CA ARG A 292 -18.94 5.93 -40.39
C ARG A 292 -19.86 5.58 -39.24
N THR A 293 -21.16 5.66 -39.43
CA THR A 293 -22.12 5.28 -38.39
C THR A 293 -22.14 3.76 -38.22
N LEU A 294 -21.87 3.29 -37.00
CA LEU A 294 -22.00 1.89 -36.60
C LEU A 294 -23.40 1.60 -36.05
N ALA A 295 -23.91 2.48 -35.20
CA ALA A 295 -25.21 2.30 -34.55
C ALA A 295 -25.85 3.63 -34.18
N GLU A 296 -27.18 3.67 -34.18
CA GLU A 296 -27.97 4.70 -33.51
C GLU A 296 -28.28 4.23 -32.08
N LEU A 297 -27.85 5.00 -31.10
CA LEU A 297 -28.15 4.79 -29.68
C LEU A 297 -29.40 5.59 -29.33
N ARG A 298 -30.42 4.94 -28.79
CA ARG A 298 -31.71 5.52 -28.40
C ARG A 298 -31.86 5.39 -26.89
N PHE A 299 -31.80 6.50 -26.17
CA PHE A 299 -31.94 6.52 -24.71
C PHE A 299 -33.31 7.07 -24.33
N ASP A 300 -34.08 6.27 -23.59
CA ASP A 300 -35.51 6.49 -23.34
C ASP A 300 -35.91 6.33 -21.87
N ALA A 301 -34.99 5.88 -21.00
CA ALA A 301 -35.27 5.75 -19.58
C ALA A 301 -34.05 6.10 -18.70
N PRO A 302 -34.25 6.68 -17.51
CA PRO A 302 -33.18 6.86 -16.54
C PRO A 302 -32.70 5.50 -16.02
N LEU A 303 -31.41 5.42 -15.64
CA LEU A 303 -30.86 4.28 -14.91
C LEU A 303 -30.76 4.63 -13.43
N ASP A 304 -31.16 3.69 -12.56
CA ASP A 304 -31.04 3.85 -11.11
C ASP A 304 -29.59 4.18 -10.71
N GLY A 305 -29.42 5.18 -9.85
CA GLY A 305 -28.11 5.68 -9.44
C GLY A 305 -27.27 4.65 -8.67
N ALA A 306 -27.90 3.82 -7.84
CA ALA A 306 -27.19 2.77 -7.11
C ALA A 306 -26.71 1.66 -8.05
N VAL A 307 -27.53 1.29 -9.04
CA VAL A 307 -27.12 0.36 -10.10
C VAL A 307 -25.97 0.94 -10.92
N ALA A 308 -26.08 2.20 -11.37
CA ALA A 308 -25.07 2.88 -12.17
C ALA A 308 -23.71 3.00 -11.45
N GLU A 309 -23.73 3.25 -10.14
CA GLU A 309 -22.51 3.27 -9.33
C GLU A 309 -21.86 1.88 -9.24
N GLY A 310 -22.65 0.82 -9.21
CA GLY A 310 -22.18 -0.57 -9.20
C GLY A 310 -21.55 -1.08 -10.51
N LEU A 311 -21.56 -0.32 -11.61
CA LEU A 311 -21.05 -0.79 -12.91
C LEU A 311 -19.53 -0.67 -13.07
N LEU A 312 -18.92 -1.55 -13.87
CA LEU A 312 -17.54 -1.44 -14.32
C LEU A 312 -17.50 -1.17 -15.83
N PHE A 313 -16.92 -0.03 -16.22
CA PHE A 313 -16.70 0.33 -17.62
C PHE A 313 -15.25 0.01 -18.00
N ASP A 314 -14.93 -1.27 -18.09
CA ASP A 314 -13.59 -1.76 -18.37
C ASP A 314 -13.28 -1.69 -19.87
N PRO A 315 -12.28 -0.93 -20.34
CA PRO A 315 -11.95 -0.87 -21.76
C PRO A 315 -11.55 -2.24 -22.35
N ALA A 316 -11.08 -3.21 -21.55
CA ALA A 316 -10.80 -4.56 -22.02
C ALA A 316 -12.05 -5.46 -22.14
N LEU A 317 -13.20 -5.03 -21.64
CA LEU A 317 -14.48 -5.73 -21.82
C LEU A 317 -14.94 -5.55 -23.27
N ALA A 318 -14.67 -6.56 -24.09
CA ALA A 318 -15.05 -6.58 -25.48
C ALA A 318 -15.14 -8.00 -26.04
N PRO A 319 -15.95 -8.22 -27.10
CA PRO A 319 -15.87 -9.41 -27.92
C PRO A 319 -14.48 -9.56 -28.57
N GLU A 320 -14.17 -10.78 -29.01
CA GLU A 320 -12.97 -11.04 -29.81
C GLU A 320 -12.90 -10.07 -31.00
N GLY A 321 -11.71 -9.52 -31.27
CA GLY A 321 -11.51 -8.55 -32.35
C GLY A 321 -11.85 -7.09 -32.02
N LEU A 322 -12.46 -6.79 -30.85
CA LEU A 322 -12.80 -5.42 -30.40
C LEU A 322 -12.09 -4.99 -29.11
N GLY A 323 -11.11 -5.78 -28.63
CA GLY A 323 -10.40 -5.59 -27.35
C GLY A 323 -9.54 -4.32 -27.27
N ILE A 324 -8.36 -4.46 -26.65
CA ILE A 324 -7.38 -3.38 -26.52
C ILE A 324 -6.00 -3.84 -26.98
N ALA A 325 -5.13 -2.88 -27.31
CA ALA A 325 -3.72 -3.17 -27.50
C ALA A 325 -3.02 -3.37 -26.15
N LEU A 326 -2.07 -4.29 -26.10
CA LEU A 326 -1.30 -4.64 -24.90
C LEU A 326 0.13 -4.13 -25.01
N ALA A 327 0.60 -3.49 -23.94
CA ALA A 327 1.95 -2.94 -23.83
C ALA A 327 2.86 -3.76 -22.92
N ARG A 328 4.18 -3.75 -23.20
CA ARG A 328 5.20 -4.25 -22.27
C ARG A 328 5.90 -3.12 -21.49
N SER A 329 5.92 -1.91 -22.05
CA SER A 329 6.50 -0.71 -21.44
C SER A 329 5.45 0.38 -21.17
N PRO A 330 5.59 1.17 -20.09
CA PRO A 330 4.68 2.29 -19.79
C PRO A 330 4.81 3.46 -20.79
N HIS A 331 5.82 3.43 -21.66
CA HIS A 331 6.07 4.45 -22.67
C HIS A 331 5.46 4.10 -24.04
N GLU A 332 4.95 2.88 -24.23
CA GLU A 332 4.27 2.48 -25.47
C GLU A 332 2.87 3.09 -25.56
N ALA A 333 2.40 3.42 -26.76
CA ALA A 333 1.04 3.94 -26.98
C ALA A 333 -0.05 2.96 -26.48
N ALA A 334 0.18 1.66 -26.64
CA ALA A 334 -0.69 0.59 -26.14
C ALA A 334 -0.89 0.64 -24.61
N SER A 335 0.01 1.29 -23.86
CA SER A 335 -0.03 1.27 -22.40
C SER A 335 -1.25 1.98 -21.81
N VAL A 336 -1.86 2.94 -22.52
CA VAL A 336 -2.94 3.76 -21.98
C VAL A 336 -4.16 2.92 -21.62
N ASN A 337 -4.77 2.23 -22.59
CA ASN A 337 -5.94 1.39 -22.30
C ASN A 337 -5.58 0.15 -21.50
N HIS A 338 -4.36 -0.38 -21.65
CA HIS A 338 -3.86 -1.51 -20.85
C HIS A 338 -3.82 -1.17 -19.36
N VAL A 339 -3.18 -0.05 -19.00
CA VAL A 339 -3.14 0.44 -17.61
C VAL A 339 -4.53 0.81 -17.12
N ARG A 340 -5.36 1.46 -17.96
CA ARG A 340 -6.75 1.81 -17.58
C ARG A 340 -7.57 0.58 -17.22
N ALA A 341 -7.50 -0.51 -18.00
CA ALA A 341 -8.21 -1.76 -17.69
C ALA A 341 -7.84 -2.28 -16.29
N LEU A 342 -6.54 -2.39 -16.02
CA LEU A 342 -6.02 -2.90 -14.74
C LEU A 342 -6.38 -1.99 -13.55
N VAL A 343 -6.16 -0.67 -13.70
CA VAL A 343 -6.48 0.30 -12.64
C VAL A 343 -7.98 0.39 -12.39
N TYR A 344 -8.81 0.34 -13.45
CA TYR A 344 -10.27 0.41 -13.31
C TYR A 344 -10.82 -0.82 -12.60
N ARG A 345 -10.34 -2.02 -12.93
CA ARG A 345 -10.68 -3.26 -12.21
C ARG A 345 -10.32 -3.17 -10.72
N ALA A 346 -9.08 -2.75 -10.42
CA ALA A 346 -8.62 -2.62 -9.04
C ALA A 346 -9.42 -1.56 -8.25
N ALA A 347 -9.63 -0.38 -8.82
CA ALA A 347 -10.41 0.69 -8.18
C ALA A 347 -11.89 0.33 -8.02
N HIS A 348 -12.45 -0.41 -8.97
CA HIS A 348 -13.82 -0.91 -8.89
C HIS A 348 -13.97 -1.93 -7.74
N ALA A 349 -13.11 -2.95 -7.69
CA ALA A 349 -13.12 -3.94 -6.61
C ALA A 349 -12.96 -3.28 -5.22
N ALA A 350 -12.04 -2.33 -5.10
CA ALA A 350 -11.83 -1.55 -3.88
C ALA A 350 -13.07 -0.75 -3.43
N ARG A 351 -13.87 -0.26 -4.38
CA ARG A 351 -15.08 0.53 -4.11
C ARG A 351 -16.29 -0.34 -3.78
N THR A 352 -16.54 -1.39 -4.56
CA THR A 352 -17.74 -2.24 -4.45
C THR A 352 -17.61 -3.36 -3.42
N ARG A 353 -16.41 -3.58 -2.84
CA ARG A 353 -16.09 -4.77 -2.02
C ARG A 353 -16.32 -6.09 -2.77
N ALA A 354 -16.41 -6.05 -4.10
CA ALA A 354 -16.30 -7.26 -4.90
C ALA A 354 -14.92 -7.88 -4.63
N PRO A 355 -14.79 -9.22 -4.51
CA PRO A 355 -13.50 -9.87 -4.41
C PRO A 355 -12.60 -9.36 -5.55
N ALA A 356 -11.35 -9.02 -5.23
CA ALA A 356 -10.39 -8.65 -6.28
C ALA A 356 -10.38 -9.77 -7.35
N PRO A 357 -10.40 -9.45 -8.65
CA PRO A 357 -10.21 -10.48 -9.66
C PRO A 357 -8.87 -11.17 -9.36
N PRO A 358 -8.83 -12.51 -9.40
CA PRO A 358 -7.62 -13.24 -9.07
C PRO A 358 -6.48 -12.79 -9.99
N ALA A 359 -5.29 -12.60 -9.43
CA ALA A 359 -4.07 -12.54 -10.23
C ALA A 359 -4.03 -13.79 -11.15
N PRO A 360 -3.60 -13.68 -12.41
CA PRO A 360 -3.64 -14.84 -13.29
C PRO A 360 -2.85 -15.97 -12.66
N PRO A 361 -3.39 -17.20 -12.71
CA PRO A 361 -2.67 -18.35 -12.25
C PRO A 361 -1.37 -18.44 -13.05
N ALA A 362 -0.26 -18.66 -12.35
CA ALA A 362 0.97 -19.12 -12.98
C ALA A 362 0.59 -20.27 -13.92
N ALA A 363 0.92 -20.10 -15.21
CA ALA A 363 0.49 -20.96 -16.29
C ALA A 363 0.58 -22.44 -15.90
N ASN A 364 -0.58 -23.04 -15.57
CA ASN A 364 -0.85 -24.47 -15.56
C ASN A 364 -2.37 -24.64 -15.53
N GLY A 365 -2.93 -25.08 -16.66
CA GLY A 365 -4.35 -25.38 -16.78
C GLY A 365 -4.77 -26.47 -15.79
N ARG A 366 -5.58 -26.06 -14.81
CA ARG A 366 -6.60 -26.81 -14.05
C ARG A 366 -7.19 -25.81 -13.04
N GLY A 367 -8.51 -25.79 -12.85
CA GLY A 367 -9.19 -24.86 -11.92
C GLY A 367 -8.63 -24.90 -10.49
N PRO A 368 -9.08 -24.01 -9.57
CA PRO A 368 -8.50 -23.91 -8.24
C PRO A 368 -8.47 -25.32 -7.61
N ARG A 369 -7.27 -25.81 -7.30
CA ARG A 369 -7.05 -27.11 -6.67
C ARG A 369 -6.35 -26.85 -5.36
N ARG A 370 -6.66 -27.65 -4.35
CA ARG A 370 -5.89 -27.69 -3.11
C ARG A 370 -4.44 -28.07 -3.41
N LEU A 371 -3.52 -27.13 -3.21
CA LEU A 371 -2.08 -27.34 -3.35
C LEU A 371 -1.46 -27.94 -2.08
N THR A 372 -0.43 -28.76 -2.26
CA THR A 372 0.54 -29.13 -1.22
C THR A 372 1.78 -28.26 -1.39
N VAL A 373 2.18 -27.55 -0.34
CA VAL A 373 3.31 -26.63 -0.37
C VAL A 373 4.33 -27.08 0.66
N CYS A 374 5.56 -27.33 0.22
CA CYS A 374 6.68 -27.62 1.11
C CYS A 374 7.29 -26.29 1.57
N VAL A 375 7.37 -26.09 2.88
CA VAL A 375 8.00 -24.91 3.50
C VAL A 375 9.31 -25.36 4.14
N LEU A 376 10.44 -24.85 3.67
CA LEU A 376 11.74 -25.13 4.30
C LEU A 376 11.99 -24.08 5.39
N GLY A 377 12.21 -24.55 6.62
CA GLY A 377 12.46 -23.74 7.82
C GLY A 377 11.20 -23.52 8.66
N ALA A 378 11.27 -23.84 9.96
CA ALA A 378 10.22 -23.59 10.95
C ALA A 378 10.55 -22.39 11.86
N GLY A 379 11.20 -21.36 11.30
CA GLY A 379 11.29 -20.04 11.94
C GLY A 379 9.97 -19.26 11.83
N PRO A 380 9.91 -18.02 12.37
CA PRO A 380 8.71 -17.18 12.33
C PRO A 380 8.09 -17.05 10.94
N ALA A 381 8.91 -16.79 9.91
CA ALA A 381 8.45 -16.67 8.52
C ALA A 381 7.83 -17.97 7.99
N GLY A 382 8.44 -19.12 8.25
CA GLY A 382 7.98 -20.41 7.74
C GLY A 382 6.71 -20.89 8.43
N LEU A 383 6.64 -20.74 9.74
CA LEU A 383 5.42 -21.06 10.51
C LEU A 383 4.27 -20.12 10.14
N ALA A 384 4.55 -18.83 9.93
CA ALA A 384 3.54 -17.87 9.46
C ALA A 384 3.05 -18.21 8.04
N ALA A 385 3.96 -18.53 7.11
CA ALA A 385 3.60 -18.94 5.75
C ALA A 385 2.73 -20.21 5.76
N ALA A 386 3.14 -21.23 6.52
CA ALA A 386 2.40 -22.48 6.65
C ALA A 386 0.99 -22.27 7.20
N ARG A 387 0.85 -21.46 8.26
CA ARG A 387 -0.46 -21.11 8.83
C ARG A 387 -1.33 -20.39 7.82
N GLU A 388 -0.78 -19.41 7.12
CA GLU A 388 -1.51 -18.61 6.14
C GLU A 388 -1.97 -19.46 4.93
N LEU A 389 -1.17 -20.47 4.55
CA LEU A 389 -1.51 -21.46 3.51
C LEU A 389 -2.66 -22.38 3.97
N GLU A 390 -2.60 -22.91 5.20
CA GLU A 390 -3.67 -23.77 5.73
C GLU A 390 -4.99 -23.02 5.92
N LEU A 391 -4.94 -21.74 6.34
CA LEU A 391 -6.12 -20.88 6.43
C LEU A 391 -6.81 -20.66 5.08
N ARG A 392 -6.06 -20.74 3.96
CA ARG A 392 -6.59 -20.68 2.59
C ARG A 392 -6.98 -22.05 2.03
N GLY A 393 -6.96 -23.08 2.86
CA GLY A 393 -7.36 -24.43 2.49
C GLY A 393 -6.28 -25.26 1.80
N HIS A 394 -5.03 -24.78 1.69
CA HIS A 394 -3.92 -25.57 1.17
C HIS A 394 -3.36 -26.55 2.22
N ARG A 395 -2.44 -27.44 1.81
CA ARG A 395 -1.65 -28.26 2.73
C ARG A 395 -0.25 -27.65 2.83
N ALA A 396 0.21 -27.36 4.04
CA ALA A 396 1.61 -27.05 4.29
C ALA A 396 2.34 -28.29 4.82
N VAL A 397 3.58 -28.50 4.38
CA VAL A 397 4.53 -29.46 4.99
C VAL A 397 5.77 -28.67 5.38
N VAL A 398 5.98 -28.46 6.68
CA VAL A 398 7.10 -27.66 7.19
C VAL A 398 8.25 -28.59 7.55
N LEU A 399 9.43 -28.35 6.98
CA LEU A 399 10.65 -29.12 7.24
C LEU A 399 11.67 -28.24 7.98
N GLU A 400 12.06 -28.67 9.18
CA GLU A 400 13.05 -27.98 10.02
C GLU A 400 14.22 -28.91 10.35
N ARG A 401 15.43 -28.37 10.24
CA ARG A 401 16.67 -29.11 10.48
C ARG A 401 16.96 -29.23 11.97
N ALA A 402 16.71 -28.19 12.75
CA ALA A 402 16.87 -28.22 14.20
C ALA A 402 15.84 -29.14 14.85
N PRO A 403 16.10 -29.68 16.06
CA PRO A 403 15.12 -30.48 16.79
C PRO A 403 13.90 -29.67 17.26
N GLU A 404 14.00 -28.34 17.26
CA GLU A 404 12.96 -27.42 17.71
C GLU A 404 12.63 -26.36 16.65
N VAL A 405 11.40 -25.85 16.71
CA VAL A 405 10.90 -24.73 15.89
C VAL A 405 11.25 -23.37 16.52
N GLY A 406 11.01 -22.29 15.77
CA GLY A 406 11.14 -20.91 16.24
C GLY A 406 12.37 -20.17 15.71
N GLY A 407 13.30 -20.86 15.05
CA GLY A 407 14.44 -20.24 14.36
C GLY A 407 15.33 -19.43 15.31
N LYS A 408 15.33 -18.10 15.17
CA LYS A 408 16.07 -17.18 16.06
C LYS A 408 15.25 -16.70 17.28
N SER A 409 13.97 -17.06 17.35
CA SER A 409 13.08 -16.80 18.49
C SER A 409 13.15 -17.96 19.49
N VAL A 410 14.35 -18.19 20.04
CA VAL A 410 14.65 -19.30 20.96
C VAL A 410 14.74 -18.78 22.39
N SER A 411 14.19 -19.55 23.33
CA SER A 411 14.25 -19.28 24.76
C SER A 411 14.88 -20.46 25.48
N VAL A 412 15.86 -20.19 26.35
CA VAL A 412 16.44 -21.19 27.26
C VAL A 412 15.87 -21.03 28.66
N ARG A 413 15.85 -22.11 29.44
CA ARG A 413 15.42 -22.08 30.83
C ARG A 413 16.61 -22.12 31.78
N VAL A 414 16.67 -21.15 32.69
CA VAL A 414 17.62 -21.09 33.79
C VAL A 414 16.80 -20.90 35.05
N GLU A 415 16.93 -21.82 36.02
CA GLU A 415 16.19 -21.77 37.30
C GLU A 415 14.67 -21.60 37.11
N GLY A 416 14.11 -22.35 36.16
CA GLY A 416 12.68 -22.34 35.85
C GLY A 416 12.20 -21.12 35.05
N ARG A 417 13.04 -20.10 34.81
CA ARG A 417 12.69 -18.88 34.09
C ARG A 417 13.22 -18.88 32.66
N ALA A 418 12.47 -18.29 31.74
CA ALA A 418 12.85 -18.20 30.33
C ALA A 418 13.72 -16.97 30.04
N TYR A 419 14.80 -17.19 29.28
CA TYR A 419 15.70 -16.17 28.76
C TYR A 419 15.78 -16.30 27.25
N ASP A 420 15.45 -15.24 26.53
CA ASP A 420 15.42 -15.25 25.07
C ASP A 420 16.81 -15.01 24.52
N LEU A 421 17.24 -15.85 23.57
CA LEU A 421 18.58 -15.79 22.98
C LEU A 421 18.67 -14.91 21.73
N GLY A 422 17.52 -14.52 21.18
CA GLY A 422 17.43 -13.69 19.97
C GLY A 422 16.28 -12.71 20.09
N ALA A 423 15.17 -12.95 19.38
CA ALA A 423 13.99 -12.10 19.49
C ALA A 423 13.43 -12.12 20.92
N HIS A 424 13.31 -10.95 21.56
CA HIS A 424 12.93 -10.84 22.97
C HIS A 424 12.08 -9.60 23.32
N ILE A 425 12.06 -8.56 22.48
CA ILE A 425 11.25 -7.35 22.67
C ILE A 425 10.47 -7.05 21.37
N CYS A 426 9.19 -6.77 21.53
CA CYS A 426 8.30 -6.23 20.51
C CYS A 426 8.08 -4.74 20.75
N THR A 427 8.05 -3.97 19.68
CA THR A 427 7.71 -2.54 19.74
C THR A 427 6.21 -2.33 19.56
N PRO A 428 5.68 -1.11 19.75
CA PRO A 428 4.28 -0.81 19.48
C PRO A 428 3.81 -1.08 18.03
N GLU A 429 4.74 -1.27 17.10
CA GLU A 429 4.43 -1.58 15.68
C GLU A 429 4.25 -3.08 15.41
N TYR A 430 4.39 -3.94 16.43
CA TYR A 430 4.35 -5.40 16.27
C TYR A 430 2.91 -5.93 16.28
N ALA A 431 2.11 -5.42 15.36
CA ALA A 431 0.69 -5.72 15.26
C ALA A 431 0.44 -7.20 14.90
N GLU A 432 1.24 -7.78 14.01
CA GLU A 432 1.09 -9.18 13.62
C GLU A 432 1.44 -10.14 14.76
N VAL A 433 2.49 -9.84 15.53
CA VAL A 433 2.85 -10.65 16.70
C VAL A 433 1.79 -10.56 17.79
N ALA A 434 1.30 -9.34 18.10
CA ALA A 434 0.25 -9.15 19.09
C ALA A 434 -1.04 -9.88 18.68
N ARG A 435 -1.45 -9.75 17.40
CA ARG A 435 -2.60 -10.45 16.84
C ARG A 435 -2.44 -11.97 16.93
N LEU A 436 -1.28 -12.49 16.55
CA LEU A 436 -1.02 -13.94 16.60
C LEU A 436 -1.01 -14.48 18.03
N ALA A 437 -0.48 -13.71 18.98
CA ALA A 437 -0.51 -14.07 20.39
C ALA A 437 -1.96 -14.12 20.91
N ALA A 438 -2.78 -13.10 20.59
CA ALA A 438 -4.19 -13.05 20.94
C ALA A 438 -4.99 -14.21 20.33
N ASP A 439 -4.85 -14.46 19.01
CA ASP A 439 -5.50 -15.57 18.30
C ASP A 439 -5.26 -16.93 18.96
N LEU A 440 -4.07 -17.12 19.56
CA LEU A 440 -3.61 -18.40 20.09
C LEU A 440 -3.72 -18.52 21.61
N GLY A 441 -4.23 -17.48 22.29
CA GLY A 441 -4.28 -17.40 23.76
C GLY A 441 -2.88 -17.43 24.38
N VAL A 442 -1.90 -16.80 23.73
CA VAL A 442 -0.53 -16.66 24.23
C VAL A 442 -0.41 -15.34 25.00
N GLU A 443 -0.11 -15.43 26.29
CA GLU A 443 0.04 -14.25 27.12
C GLU A 443 1.27 -13.42 26.76
N THR A 444 1.09 -12.10 26.80
CA THR A 444 2.13 -11.08 26.64
C THR A 444 2.23 -10.24 27.91
N GLU A 445 3.36 -9.56 28.09
CA GLU A 445 3.64 -8.67 29.21
C GLU A 445 4.45 -7.45 28.77
N ASP A 446 4.39 -6.36 29.53
CA ASP A 446 5.19 -5.16 29.22
C ASP A 446 6.68 -5.48 29.30
N ALA A 447 7.46 -4.95 28.35
CA ALA A 447 8.90 -5.12 28.34
C ALA A 447 9.56 -4.19 29.37
N THR A 448 10.68 -4.63 29.94
CA THR A 448 11.51 -3.77 30.80
C THR A 448 12.00 -2.53 30.03
N PRO A 449 12.11 -1.35 30.68
CA PRO A 449 12.56 -0.14 30.01
C PRO A 449 13.94 -0.24 29.36
N THR A 450 14.08 0.38 28.18
CA THR A 450 15.37 0.54 27.51
C THR A 450 16.11 1.78 28.02
N ARG A 451 17.38 1.63 28.40
CA ARG A 451 18.24 2.71 28.91
C ARG A 451 19.64 2.63 28.31
N VAL A 452 20.38 3.74 28.32
CA VAL A 452 21.79 3.80 27.91
C VAL A 452 22.69 3.84 29.14
N HIS A 453 23.69 2.98 29.18
CA HIS A 453 24.70 2.89 30.25
C HIS A 453 26.10 2.91 29.63
N GLY A 454 27.06 3.52 30.32
CA GLY A 454 28.48 3.47 29.97
C GLY A 454 29.36 3.35 31.22
N PRO A 455 30.63 2.98 31.06
CA PRO A 455 31.55 2.75 32.17
C PRO A 455 31.76 4.00 33.03
N GLY A 456 32.02 3.79 34.33
CA GLY A 456 32.23 4.86 35.29
C GLY A 456 31.00 5.72 35.60
N ARG A 457 29.82 5.35 35.10
CA ARG A 457 28.55 6.05 35.39
C ARG A 457 27.71 5.21 36.36
N PRO A 458 27.36 5.74 37.54
CA PRO A 458 26.56 4.99 38.51
C PRO A 458 25.09 4.82 38.09
N ALA A 459 24.60 5.62 37.13
CA ALA A 459 23.22 5.58 36.68
C ALA A 459 23.09 5.52 35.15
N ALA A 460 22.08 4.79 34.67
CA ALA A 460 21.70 4.75 33.26
C ALA A 460 20.76 5.92 32.89
N ARG A 461 20.90 6.43 31.67
CA ARG A 461 20.09 7.53 31.12
C ARG A 461 19.07 7.03 30.10
N ARG A 462 18.09 7.87 29.76
CA ARG A 462 17.21 7.62 28.61
C ARG A 462 17.99 7.76 27.29
N PRO A 463 17.59 7.05 26.23
CA PRO A 463 18.10 7.30 24.89
C PRO A 463 17.94 8.78 24.49
N ASP A 464 18.83 9.24 23.62
CA ASP A 464 18.79 10.61 23.09
C ASP A 464 17.49 10.85 22.30
N ALA A 465 16.98 12.08 22.34
CA ALA A 465 15.74 12.47 21.66
C ALA A 465 15.93 13.62 20.65
N ALA A 466 17.17 13.97 20.29
CA ALA A 466 17.49 15.07 19.39
C ALA A 466 16.85 14.94 18.01
N PHE A 467 16.64 13.72 17.52
CA PHE A 467 15.94 13.48 16.26
C PHE A 467 14.48 13.93 16.28
N PHE A 468 13.82 13.84 17.44
CA PHE A 468 12.40 14.16 17.59
C PHE A 468 12.14 15.66 17.72
N ARG A 469 13.18 16.50 17.61
CA ARG A 469 13.01 17.94 17.47
C ARG A 469 12.30 18.25 16.15
N PRO A 470 11.41 19.27 16.11
CA PRO A 470 10.50 19.49 14.97
C PRO A 470 11.21 19.54 13.61
N GLU A 471 12.36 20.20 13.52
CA GLU A 471 13.07 20.38 12.25
C GLU A 471 13.60 19.06 11.66
N ALA A 472 14.32 18.26 12.46
CA ALA A 472 14.90 17.00 11.99
C ALA A 472 13.80 15.96 11.68
N PHE A 473 12.76 15.90 12.53
CA PHE A 473 11.65 14.99 12.35
C PHE A 473 10.79 15.34 11.13
N ALA A 474 10.47 16.63 10.93
CA ALA A 474 9.72 17.09 9.75
C ALA A 474 10.49 16.84 8.45
N ARG A 475 11.82 17.06 8.48
CA ARG A 475 12.71 16.77 7.35
C ARG A 475 12.67 15.29 6.96
N TYR A 476 12.79 14.40 7.94
CA TYR A 476 12.65 12.96 7.70
C TYR A 476 11.26 12.60 7.16
N THR A 477 10.20 13.15 7.75
CA THR A 477 8.81 12.86 7.35
C THR A 477 8.54 13.24 5.91
N ARG A 478 9.04 14.40 5.46
CA ARG A 478 8.96 14.85 4.07
C ARG A 478 9.73 13.91 3.14
N LEU A 479 10.99 13.61 3.47
CA LEU A 479 11.83 12.72 2.69
C LEU A 479 11.22 11.32 2.52
N ARG A 480 10.64 10.78 3.61
CA ARG A 480 9.92 9.51 3.60
C ARG A 480 8.71 9.54 2.69
N ALA A 481 7.88 10.58 2.77
CA ALA A 481 6.69 10.71 1.94
C ALA A 481 7.03 10.82 0.45
N GLU A 482 8.11 11.52 0.11
CA GLU A 482 8.54 11.78 -1.27
C GLU A 482 9.28 10.60 -1.90
N LEU A 483 10.25 10.00 -1.19
CA LEU A 483 11.20 9.06 -1.80
C LEU A 483 10.92 7.59 -1.48
N PHE A 484 10.38 7.28 -0.31
CA PHE A 484 10.18 5.89 0.11
C PHE A 484 8.90 5.71 0.94
N PRO A 485 7.73 6.11 0.43
CA PRO A 485 6.47 6.06 1.19
C PRO A 485 6.05 4.63 1.55
N GLY A 486 6.57 3.64 0.81
CA GLY A 486 6.33 2.22 1.04
C GLY A 486 7.08 1.64 2.22
N ILE A 487 8.07 2.32 2.83
CA ILE A 487 9.04 1.69 3.75
C ILE A 487 8.43 0.90 4.93
N ARG A 488 7.20 1.22 5.33
CA ARG A 488 6.46 0.50 6.39
C ARG A 488 5.75 -0.78 5.91
N GLN A 489 5.51 -0.91 4.61
CA GLN A 489 4.86 -2.07 4.02
C GLN A 489 5.74 -3.32 4.13
N PRO A 490 5.16 -4.53 4.06
CA PRO A 490 5.95 -5.76 3.99
C PRO A 490 6.95 -5.73 2.83
N GLY A 491 8.14 -6.28 3.07
CA GLY A 491 9.22 -6.30 2.09
C GLY A 491 10.13 -5.08 2.13
N LEU A 492 11.16 -5.11 1.25
CA LEU A 492 12.20 -4.09 1.18
C LEU A 492 12.45 -3.55 -0.25
N ALA A 493 12.07 -4.30 -1.29
CA ALA A 493 12.40 -3.95 -2.68
C ALA A 493 11.88 -2.58 -3.12
N HIS A 494 10.69 -2.19 -2.64
CA HIS A 494 10.02 -0.93 -3.01
C HIS A 494 10.77 0.34 -2.54
N SER A 495 11.63 0.24 -1.53
CA SER A 495 12.41 1.37 -0.99
C SER A 495 13.91 1.26 -1.27
N ALA A 496 14.37 0.13 -1.79
CA ALA A 496 15.78 -0.21 -1.87
C ALA A 496 16.60 0.80 -2.70
N ALA A 497 16.12 1.17 -3.88
CA ALA A 497 16.84 2.08 -4.78
C ALA A 497 17.11 3.45 -4.15
N HIS A 498 16.14 3.98 -3.39
CA HIS A 498 16.25 5.31 -2.75
C HIS A 498 17.11 5.30 -1.48
N LEU A 499 17.36 4.12 -0.90
CA LEU A 499 18.06 3.93 0.38
C LEU A 499 19.29 3.03 0.25
N ALA A 500 19.83 2.88 -0.96
CA ALA A 500 21.00 2.05 -1.25
C ALA A 500 22.32 2.67 -0.74
N ARG A 501 22.38 3.99 -0.57
CA ARG A 501 23.61 4.68 -0.11
C ARG A 501 24.02 4.22 1.30
N PRO A 502 25.33 4.20 1.62
CA PRO A 502 25.80 3.95 2.97
C PRO A 502 25.10 4.86 3.99
N VAL A 503 24.67 4.28 5.11
CA VAL A 503 23.80 4.95 6.09
C VAL A 503 24.43 6.23 6.64
N ALA A 504 25.73 6.22 6.94
CA ALA A 504 26.43 7.39 7.46
C ALA A 504 26.44 8.55 6.46
N GLU A 505 26.63 8.25 5.17
CA GLU A 505 26.60 9.26 4.11
C GLU A 505 25.18 9.77 3.84
N TRP A 506 24.20 8.87 3.84
CA TRP A 506 22.81 9.22 3.63
C TRP A 506 22.29 10.12 4.75
N LEU A 507 22.61 9.81 6.01
CA LEU A 507 22.24 10.64 7.16
C LEU A 507 22.88 12.03 7.08
N ARG A 508 24.18 12.10 6.77
CA ARG A 508 24.90 13.37 6.62
C ARG A 508 24.33 14.21 5.47
N GLY A 509 24.17 13.59 4.31
CA GLY A 509 23.68 14.25 3.09
C GLY A 509 22.25 14.77 3.18
N ASN A 510 21.44 14.21 4.08
CA ASN A 510 20.06 14.65 4.33
C ASN A 510 19.91 15.48 5.62
N GLY A 511 21.00 15.79 6.34
CA GLY A 511 20.91 16.53 7.61
C GLY A 511 20.17 15.77 8.72
N LEU A 512 20.29 14.44 8.74
CA LEU A 512 19.59 13.52 9.65
C LEU A 512 20.53 12.83 10.64
N THR A 513 21.71 13.37 10.91
CA THR A 513 22.68 12.78 11.87
C THR A 513 22.08 12.60 13.27
N ALA A 514 21.16 13.48 13.68
CA ALA A 514 20.40 13.34 14.93
C ALA A 514 19.61 12.03 15.00
N MET A 515 19.14 11.50 13.85
CA MET A 515 18.44 10.20 13.78
C MET A 515 19.33 9.05 14.25
N ALA A 516 20.61 9.05 13.86
CA ALA A 516 21.58 8.07 14.37
C ALA A 516 21.87 8.28 15.85
N ALA A 517 21.91 9.52 16.36
CA ALA A 517 22.10 9.76 17.78
C ALA A 517 20.95 9.20 18.63
N SER A 518 19.71 9.38 18.19
CA SER A 518 18.53 8.94 18.94
C SER A 518 18.18 7.46 18.77
N LEU A 519 18.48 6.85 17.61
CA LEU A 519 18.03 5.49 17.26
C LEU A 519 19.17 4.50 17.01
N GLY A 520 20.40 4.98 16.82
CA GLY A 520 21.56 4.16 16.44
C GLY A 520 22.00 3.18 17.51
N ASP A 521 21.96 3.58 18.79
CA ASP A 521 22.30 2.68 19.89
C ASP A 521 21.39 1.45 19.92
N GLY A 522 20.08 1.65 19.75
CA GLY A 522 19.11 0.55 19.69
C GLY A 522 19.30 -0.32 18.44
N TYR A 523 19.63 0.28 17.29
CA TYR A 523 19.92 -0.46 16.06
C TYR A 523 21.14 -1.38 16.23
N THR A 524 22.26 -0.81 16.68
CA THR A 524 23.51 -1.56 16.89
C THR A 524 23.35 -2.58 18.00
N ALA A 525 22.67 -2.26 19.11
CA ALA A 525 22.46 -3.20 20.20
C ALA A 525 21.64 -4.43 19.79
N SER A 526 20.72 -4.27 18.83
CA SER A 526 19.82 -5.33 18.36
C SER A 526 20.45 -6.30 17.35
N GLY A 527 21.73 -6.13 17.01
CA GLY A 527 22.47 -7.07 16.16
C GLY A 527 22.51 -6.70 14.66
N TYR A 528 22.07 -5.51 14.27
CA TYR A 528 22.00 -5.08 12.87
C TYR A 528 23.29 -4.45 12.32
N GLY A 529 24.38 -4.52 13.08
CA GLY A 529 25.67 -3.92 12.78
C GLY A 529 25.78 -2.46 13.24
N HIS A 530 27.00 -1.94 13.18
CA HIS A 530 27.28 -0.52 13.43
C HIS A 530 26.92 0.33 12.21
N LEU A 531 26.49 1.58 12.43
CA LEU A 531 26.15 2.55 11.39
C LEU A 531 27.42 3.11 10.67
N ARG A 532 28.24 2.22 10.12
CA ARG A 532 29.53 2.49 9.48
C ARG A 532 29.72 1.66 8.21
N GLY A 533 30.79 1.94 7.48
CA GLY A 533 31.17 1.19 6.29
C GLY A 533 30.12 1.30 5.18
N ASP A 534 29.89 0.20 4.47
CA ASP A 534 28.98 0.13 3.32
C ASP A 534 27.55 -0.32 3.67
N LEU A 535 27.19 -0.33 4.96
CA LEU A 535 25.85 -0.67 5.42
C LEU A 535 24.81 0.30 4.83
N PRO A 536 23.83 -0.19 4.03
CA PRO A 536 22.85 0.70 3.40
C PRO A 536 21.89 1.36 4.38
N ALA A 537 21.47 2.59 4.05
CA ALA A 537 20.45 3.33 4.80
C ALA A 537 19.11 2.56 4.91
N LEU A 538 18.80 1.71 3.92
CA LEU A 538 17.55 0.94 3.86
C LEU A 538 17.24 0.20 5.17
N TYR A 539 18.24 -0.49 5.71
CA TYR A 539 18.08 -1.34 6.88
C TYR A 539 17.87 -0.51 8.16
N PHE A 540 18.62 0.58 8.31
CA PHE A 540 18.45 1.50 9.43
C PHE A 540 17.10 2.22 9.41
N VAL A 541 16.69 2.71 8.24
CA VAL A 541 15.41 3.41 8.09
C VAL A 541 14.24 2.45 8.30
N LYS A 542 14.31 1.20 7.79
CA LYS A 542 13.29 0.18 8.07
C LYS A 542 13.16 -0.10 9.57
N TYR A 543 14.28 -0.25 10.27
CA TYR A 543 14.29 -0.39 11.72
C TYR A 543 13.62 0.81 12.41
N ALA A 544 14.02 2.03 12.04
CA ALA A 544 13.52 3.26 12.66
C ALA A 544 12.00 3.35 12.57
N GLU A 545 11.43 3.02 11.41
CA GLU A 545 9.98 2.95 11.18
C GLU A 545 9.26 1.94 12.07
N LEU A 546 9.94 0.84 12.43
CA LEU A 546 9.40 -0.23 13.24
C LEU A 546 9.68 -0.05 14.74
N THR A 547 10.27 1.07 15.17
CA THR A 547 10.43 1.38 16.60
C THR A 547 9.12 1.80 17.28
N GLY A 548 8.14 2.26 16.50
CA GLY A 548 6.92 2.91 17.01
C GLY A 548 7.12 4.36 17.45
N LEU A 549 8.35 4.87 17.48
CA LEU A 549 8.66 6.24 17.91
C LEU A 549 8.30 7.30 16.86
N LEU A 550 8.06 6.88 15.61
CA LEU A 550 7.78 7.77 14.47
C LEU A 550 6.29 7.95 14.18
N SER A 551 5.41 7.29 14.95
CA SER A 551 3.96 7.22 14.72
C SER A 551 3.20 7.93 15.84
N ALA A 552 2.12 8.66 15.51
CA ALA A 552 1.32 9.45 16.45
C ALA A 552 -0.02 8.79 16.87
N GLY A 553 -0.26 7.53 16.50
CA GLY A 553 -1.52 6.83 16.75
C GLY A 553 -1.45 5.80 17.88
N PRO A 554 -2.60 5.36 18.43
CA PRO A 554 -2.65 4.28 19.40
C PRO A 554 -2.15 2.97 18.79
N ALA A 555 -1.28 2.27 19.51
CA ALA A 555 -0.78 0.97 19.09
C ALA A 555 -1.84 -0.11 19.28
N PRO A 556 -2.15 -0.94 18.25
CA PRO A 556 -3.16 -1.99 18.35
C PRO A 556 -2.68 -3.23 19.14
N THR A 557 -1.62 -3.09 19.96
CA THR A 557 -0.95 -4.20 20.63
C THR A 557 -1.54 -4.56 21.99
N GLY A 558 -2.37 -3.67 22.56
CA GLY A 558 -2.89 -3.83 23.93
C GLY A 558 -1.88 -3.47 25.03
N HIS A 559 -0.73 -2.91 24.66
CA HIS A 559 0.33 -2.47 25.58
C HIS A 559 0.59 -0.97 25.41
N ALA A 560 0.93 -0.28 26.51
CA ALA A 560 1.23 1.17 26.48
C ALA A 560 2.56 1.48 25.76
N GLY A 561 3.43 0.48 25.59
CA GLY A 561 4.74 0.62 24.96
C GLY A 561 5.25 -0.70 24.41
N ALA A 562 6.56 -0.94 24.56
CA ALA A 562 7.18 -2.20 24.17
C ALA A 562 6.66 -3.36 25.04
N PHE A 563 6.55 -4.54 24.45
CA PHE A 563 6.04 -5.75 25.10
C PHE A 563 6.89 -6.97 24.77
N THR A 564 6.65 -8.08 25.46
CA THR A 564 7.30 -9.37 25.21
C THR A 564 6.30 -10.50 25.41
N VAL A 565 6.67 -11.71 24.97
CA VAL A 565 5.88 -12.92 25.22
C VAL A 565 6.21 -13.42 26.63
N ARG A 566 5.18 -13.59 27.47
CA ARG A 566 5.36 -14.15 28.82
C ARG A 566 5.93 -15.56 28.70
N ASP A 567 6.89 -15.89 29.55
CA ASP A 567 7.62 -17.18 29.54
C ASP A 567 8.44 -17.45 28.27
N GLY A 568 8.81 -16.40 27.54
CA GLY A 568 9.78 -16.44 26.44
C GLY A 568 9.17 -16.61 25.05
N PHE A 569 9.84 -16.03 24.06
CA PHE A 569 9.38 -15.95 22.68
C PHE A 569 9.15 -17.30 22.00
N ALA A 570 9.91 -18.34 22.36
CA ALA A 570 9.76 -19.68 21.78
C ALA A 570 8.35 -20.27 22.03
N ARG A 571 7.66 -19.84 23.10
CA ARG A 571 6.32 -20.31 23.45
C ARG A 571 5.31 -20.04 22.34
N LEU A 572 5.35 -18.85 21.73
CA LEU A 572 4.46 -18.46 20.65
C LEU A 572 4.62 -19.39 19.44
N TRP A 573 5.86 -19.62 19.00
CA TRP A 573 6.14 -20.44 17.81
C TRP A 573 5.85 -21.92 18.01
N ARG A 574 6.11 -22.46 19.21
CA ARG A 574 5.68 -23.83 19.56
C ARG A 574 4.16 -23.96 19.59
N ARG A 575 3.42 -22.89 19.92
CA ARG A 575 1.95 -22.90 19.84
C ARG A 575 1.48 -22.88 18.39
N VAL A 576 2.04 -22.02 17.54
CA VAL A 576 1.76 -22.01 16.09
C VAL A 576 2.01 -23.38 15.47
N ALA A 577 3.18 -23.98 15.72
CA ALA A 577 3.56 -25.26 15.14
C ALA A 577 2.64 -26.41 15.55
N ARG A 578 2.07 -26.38 16.78
CA ARG A 578 1.12 -27.39 17.26
C ARG A 578 -0.23 -27.35 16.54
N ASP A 579 -0.61 -26.19 16.01
CA ASP A 579 -1.89 -26.02 15.31
C ASP A 579 -1.80 -26.33 13.80
N LEU A 580 -0.58 -26.51 13.28
CA LEU A 580 -0.33 -26.90 11.89
C LEU A 580 -0.44 -28.41 11.69
N ALA A 581 -0.85 -28.84 10.50
CA ALA A 581 -1.10 -30.24 10.22
C ALA A 581 0.16 -31.11 10.07
N ASP A 582 1.27 -30.55 9.56
CA ASP A 582 2.48 -31.31 9.22
C ASP A 582 3.75 -30.45 9.43
N VAL A 583 4.34 -30.56 10.62
CA VAL A 583 5.63 -29.94 10.98
C VAL A 583 6.61 -31.02 11.40
N ARG A 584 7.74 -31.09 10.71
CA ARG A 584 8.78 -32.12 10.93
C ARG A 584 10.08 -31.46 11.32
N THR A 585 10.52 -31.68 12.55
CA THR A 585 11.81 -31.20 13.07
C THR A 585 12.88 -32.29 12.98
N GLY A 586 14.16 -31.91 13.09
CA GLY A 586 15.28 -32.83 12.97
C GLY A 586 15.47 -33.43 11.56
N VAL A 587 14.84 -32.83 10.52
CA VAL A 587 14.87 -33.35 9.15
C VAL A 587 15.98 -32.67 8.35
N ARG A 588 16.92 -33.45 7.81
CA ARG A 588 17.96 -32.93 6.93
C ARG A 588 17.55 -33.06 5.48
N VAL A 589 17.29 -31.92 4.83
CA VAL A 589 17.18 -31.84 3.36
C VAL A 589 18.55 -32.05 2.72
N ARG A 590 18.60 -32.91 1.71
CA ARG A 590 19.81 -33.25 0.94
C ARG A 590 19.82 -32.63 -0.45
N ALA A 591 18.66 -32.56 -1.08
CA ALA A 591 18.49 -31.99 -2.41
C ALA A 591 17.01 -31.58 -2.63
N VAL A 592 16.81 -30.66 -3.56
CA VAL A 592 15.51 -30.19 -4.02
C VAL A 592 15.52 -30.17 -5.54
N GLU A 593 14.59 -30.88 -6.15
CA GLU A 593 14.37 -30.89 -7.59
C GLU A 593 13.05 -30.18 -7.91
N ARG A 594 13.11 -29.22 -8.84
CA ARG A 594 11.98 -28.37 -9.23
C ARG A 594 11.66 -28.59 -10.70
N THR A 595 10.60 -29.35 -10.96
CA THR A 595 10.21 -29.74 -12.32
C THR A 595 8.89 -29.09 -12.73
N GLY A 596 8.56 -29.15 -14.03
CA GLY A 596 7.24 -28.73 -14.52
C GLY A 596 6.07 -29.46 -13.84
N ALA A 597 6.30 -30.67 -13.31
CA ALA A 597 5.29 -31.49 -12.65
C ALA A 597 5.12 -31.21 -11.14
N GLY A 598 6.06 -30.49 -10.51
CA GLY A 598 6.03 -30.23 -9.06
C GLY A 598 7.45 -30.15 -8.46
N VAL A 599 7.50 -30.14 -7.13
CA VAL A 599 8.73 -30.09 -6.33
C VAL A 599 8.94 -31.40 -5.58
N ALA A 600 10.16 -31.95 -5.65
CA ALA A 600 10.59 -33.07 -4.82
C ALA A 600 11.72 -32.62 -3.88
N VAL A 601 11.49 -32.74 -2.57
CA VAL A 601 12.48 -32.44 -1.53
C VAL A 601 12.98 -33.75 -0.95
N TYR A 602 14.24 -34.08 -1.21
CA TYR A 602 14.87 -35.30 -0.71
C TYR A 602 15.41 -35.06 0.69
N THR A 603 14.95 -35.86 1.65
CA THR A 603 15.38 -35.79 3.05
C THR A 603 16.02 -37.10 3.49
N ASP A 604 16.66 -37.09 4.66
CA ASP A 604 17.11 -38.30 5.34
C ASP A 604 15.96 -39.25 5.72
N GLY A 605 14.75 -38.74 5.91
CA GLY A 605 13.52 -39.53 6.13
C GLY A 605 12.76 -39.93 4.86
N GLY A 606 13.34 -39.72 3.67
CA GLY A 606 12.71 -40.00 2.37
C GLY A 606 12.20 -38.74 1.63
N PRO A 607 11.69 -38.89 0.39
CA PRO A 607 11.29 -37.76 -0.43
C PRO A 607 9.92 -37.19 -0.02
N VAL A 608 9.83 -35.85 0.03
CA VAL A 608 8.58 -35.09 0.18
C VAL A 608 8.22 -34.49 -1.17
N ARG A 609 7.05 -34.87 -1.71
CA ARG A 609 6.52 -34.31 -2.97
C ARG A 609 5.48 -33.22 -2.69
N ALA A 610 5.60 -32.10 -3.39
CA ALA A 610 4.74 -30.93 -3.24
C ALA A 610 4.47 -30.28 -4.61
N ASP A 611 3.44 -29.44 -4.69
CA ASP A 611 3.11 -28.63 -5.86
C ASP A 611 3.92 -27.33 -5.91
N ALA A 612 4.42 -26.85 -4.77
CA ALA A 612 5.22 -25.63 -4.65
C ALA A 612 6.19 -25.68 -3.46
N LEU A 613 7.18 -24.79 -3.49
CA LEU A 613 8.22 -24.63 -2.48
C LEU A 613 8.22 -23.20 -1.92
N VAL A 614 8.22 -23.06 -0.61
CA VAL A 614 8.48 -21.78 0.08
C VAL A 614 9.81 -21.91 0.82
N LEU A 615 10.76 -21.06 0.46
CA LEU A 615 12.09 -20.97 1.07
C LEU A 615 12.10 -19.79 2.06
N THR A 616 12.35 -20.11 3.33
CA THR A 616 12.49 -19.09 4.38
C THR A 616 13.91 -18.88 4.91
N PRO A 617 14.85 -19.85 4.81
CA PRO A 617 16.27 -19.58 4.98
C PRO A 617 16.75 -18.62 3.89
N ALA A 618 17.76 -17.81 4.23
CA ALA A 618 18.45 -16.99 3.24
C ALA A 618 19.06 -17.90 2.15
N LEU A 619 19.01 -17.45 0.90
CA LEU A 619 19.29 -18.28 -0.27
C LEU A 619 20.72 -18.84 -0.25
N ASP A 620 21.70 -18.08 0.24
CA ASP A 620 23.09 -18.52 0.46
C ASP A 620 23.20 -19.82 1.27
N ARG A 621 22.24 -20.07 2.18
CA ARG A 621 22.23 -21.24 3.04
C ARG A 621 21.63 -22.48 2.41
N VAL A 622 20.88 -22.33 1.32
CA VAL A 622 20.12 -23.44 0.73
C VAL A 622 20.35 -23.58 -0.78
N VAL A 623 21.02 -22.64 -1.44
CA VAL A 623 21.24 -22.67 -2.90
C VAL A 623 21.94 -23.93 -3.38
N HIS A 624 22.84 -24.50 -2.58
CA HIS A 624 23.55 -25.75 -2.87
C HIS A 624 22.66 -27.00 -2.80
N LEU A 625 21.48 -26.89 -2.20
CA LEU A 625 20.48 -27.95 -2.16
C LEU A 625 19.55 -27.90 -3.38
N LEU A 626 19.50 -26.77 -4.08
CA LEU A 626 18.60 -26.55 -5.21
C LEU A 626 19.27 -26.95 -6.52
N ASP A 627 18.47 -27.34 -7.51
CA ASP A 627 18.77 -27.23 -8.93
C ASP A 627 18.80 -25.75 -9.36
N ALA A 628 19.72 -24.98 -8.76
CA ALA A 628 19.72 -23.52 -8.81
C ALA A 628 19.90 -22.98 -10.24
N THR A 629 19.27 -21.85 -10.54
CA THR A 629 19.56 -21.06 -11.75
C THR A 629 20.82 -20.21 -11.55
N ASP A 630 21.36 -19.65 -12.64
CA ASP A 630 22.49 -18.72 -12.55
C ASP A 630 22.14 -17.46 -11.76
N GLU A 631 20.91 -16.96 -11.91
CA GLU A 631 20.41 -15.81 -11.17
C GLU A 631 20.32 -16.11 -9.66
N GLU A 632 19.85 -17.30 -9.28
CA GLU A 632 19.82 -17.74 -7.87
C GLU A 632 21.22 -17.88 -7.29
N ARG A 633 22.18 -18.45 -8.04
CA ARG A 633 23.58 -18.57 -7.63
C ARG A 633 24.25 -17.20 -7.44
N ASP A 634 24.05 -16.29 -8.39
CA ASP A 634 24.60 -14.93 -8.34
C ASP A 634 24.08 -14.17 -7.13
N LEU A 635 22.76 -14.16 -6.91
CA LEU A 635 22.17 -13.48 -5.76
C LEU A 635 22.60 -14.12 -4.43
N ALA A 636 22.67 -15.45 -4.37
CA ALA A 636 23.13 -16.15 -3.18
C ALA A 636 24.56 -15.77 -2.78
N ALA A 637 25.46 -15.63 -3.75
CA ALA A 637 26.87 -15.31 -3.52
C ALA A 637 27.08 -13.88 -2.96
N ARG A 638 26.11 -12.99 -3.14
CA ARG A 638 26.16 -11.58 -2.70
C ARG A 638 25.56 -11.34 -1.31
N ILE A 639 24.87 -12.33 -0.74
CA ILE A 639 24.23 -12.19 0.59
C ILE A 639 25.31 -12.14 1.67
N ARG A 640 25.16 -11.19 2.58
CA ARG A 640 26.03 -10.98 3.74
C ARG A 640 25.26 -11.20 5.02
N THR A 641 25.96 -11.56 6.10
CA THR A 641 25.37 -11.68 7.45
C THR A 641 26.29 -11.05 8.47
N VAL A 642 25.71 -10.57 9.56
CA VAL A 642 26.42 -10.07 10.74
C VAL A 642 26.67 -11.22 11.72
N ASP A 643 27.90 -11.36 12.23
CA ASP A 643 28.22 -12.32 13.29
C ASP A 643 27.78 -11.76 14.65
N TYR A 644 26.59 -12.11 15.09
CA TYR A 644 26.00 -11.63 16.34
C TYR A 644 25.96 -12.75 17.37
N ARG A 645 26.26 -12.43 18.63
CA ARG A 645 26.42 -13.43 19.68
C ARG A 645 25.67 -13.02 20.93
N THR A 646 25.04 -14.00 21.55
CA THR A 646 24.27 -13.84 22.78
C THR A 646 24.93 -14.68 23.87
N ALA A 647 25.21 -14.07 25.02
CA ALA A 647 25.73 -14.76 26.19
C ALA A 647 24.71 -14.69 27.33
N VAL A 648 24.42 -15.81 27.98
CA VAL A 648 23.63 -15.83 29.23
C VAL A 648 24.60 -16.06 30.37
N PHE A 649 24.58 -15.20 31.39
CA PHE A 649 25.56 -15.24 32.47
C PHE A 649 24.97 -14.76 33.80
N ARG A 650 25.60 -15.22 34.89
CA ARG A 650 25.36 -14.75 36.26
C ARG A 650 26.29 -13.59 36.56
N ALA A 651 25.75 -12.52 37.13
CA ALA A 651 26.56 -11.39 37.54
C ALA A 651 25.97 -10.66 38.74
N SER A 652 26.84 -10.03 39.51
CA SER A 652 26.49 -9.09 40.57
C SER A 652 26.99 -7.68 40.22
N GLY A 653 26.43 -6.64 40.85
CA GLY A 653 26.84 -5.24 40.67
C GLY A 653 26.39 -4.57 39.36
N LEU A 654 25.74 -5.29 38.44
CA LEU A 654 25.12 -4.68 37.25
C LEU A 654 23.73 -4.12 37.55
N LEU A 655 23.32 -3.12 36.78
CA LEU A 655 21.98 -2.53 36.86
C LEU A 655 20.90 -3.58 36.55
N ARG A 656 19.77 -3.51 37.26
CA ARG A 656 18.67 -4.49 37.21
C ARG A 656 17.41 -3.91 36.58
N GLU A 657 16.56 -4.79 36.08
CA GLU A 657 15.20 -4.51 35.59
C GLU A 657 15.18 -3.54 34.39
N GLY A 658 16.05 -3.81 33.42
CA GLY A 658 16.18 -2.97 32.24
C GLY A 658 16.93 -3.65 31.11
N PHE A 659 16.69 -3.15 29.91
CA PHE A 659 17.51 -3.42 28.75
C PHE A 659 18.50 -2.26 28.55
N TYR A 660 19.78 -2.54 28.77
CA TYR A 660 20.83 -1.53 28.84
C TYR A 660 21.69 -1.56 27.59
N LEU A 661 21.64 -0.47 26.82
CA LEU A 661 22.48 -0.20 25.67
C LEU A 661 23.84 0.31 26.17
N VAL A 662 24.94 -0.32 25.74
CA VAL A 662 26.29 0.09 26.14
C VAL A 662 26.80 1.13 25.15
N GLY A 663 26.47 2.41 25.40
CA GLY A 663 26.61 3.51 24.44
C GLY A 663 28.00 3.67 23.81
N GLU A 664 29.05 3.37 24.57
CA GLU A 664 30.43 3.39 24.07
C GLU A 664 30.67 2.32 22.99
N HIS A 665 30.11 1.13 23.17
CA HIS A 665 30.31 -0.01 22.27
C HIS A 665 29.31 -0.04 21.11
N THR A 666 28.20 0.71 21.19
CA THR A 666 27.23 0.88 20.10
C THR A 666 27.58 2.01 19.13
N ALA A 667 28.49 2.91 19.52
CA ALA A 667 28.93 4.02 18.70
C ALA A 667 29.48 3.56 17.34
N ALA A 668 29.24 4.34 16.28
CA ALA A 668 29.63 3.96 14.92
C ALA A 668 31.16 3.75 14.73
N ALA A 669 31.99 4.31 15.61
CA ALA A 669 33.45 4.15 15.59
C ALA A 669 33.95 3.00 16.50
N ALA A 670 33.05 2.31 17.23
CA ALA A 670 33.43 1.27 18.16
C ALA A 670 33.93 0.01 17.43
N GLU A 671 34.92 -0.64 18.04
CA GLU A 671 35.39 -1.94 17.58
C GLU A 671 34.45 -3.07 18.05
N PRO A 672 34.19 -4.08 17.19
CA PRO A 672 33.35 -5.20 17.55
C PRO A 672 34.04 -6.12 18.57
N GLY A 673 33.29 -7.08 19.11
CA GLY A 673 33.77 -7.98 20.16
C GLY A 673 33.28 -7.62 21.55
N HIS A 674 32.94 -6.36 21.82
CA HIS A 674 32.47 -5.91 23.12
C HIS A 674 30.95 -6.04 23.31
N LEU A 675 30.49 -6.10 24.56
CA LEU A 675 29.08 -6.06 24.91
C LEU A 675 28.45 -4.74 24.44
N VAL A 676 27.56 -4.83 23.45
CA VAL A 676 26.78 -3.68 22.95
C VAL A 676 25.49 -3.48 23.73
N ALA A 677 24.99 -4.52 24.40
CA ALA A 677 23.88 -4.41 25.32
C ALA A 677 23.85 -5.57 26.33
N TYR A 678 23.11 -5.39 27.42
CA TYR A 678 22.71 -6.47 28.30
C TYR A 678 21.28 -6.27 28.82
N HIS A 679 20.60 -7.37 29.10
CA HIS A 679 19.21 -7.38 29.55
C HIS A 679 19.10 -8.10 30.89
N HIS A 680 18.53 -7.42 31.88
CA HIS A 680 18.09 -8.01 33.13
C HIS A 680 16.56 -8.11 33.12
N ARG A 681 16.04 -9.25 32.69
CA ARG A 681 14.60 -9.47 32.49
C ARG A 681 13.83 -9.72 33.78
N HIS A 682 14.40 -10.50 34.71
CA HIS A 682 13.69 -11.03 35.87
C HIS A 682 14.22 -10.41 37.16
N ALA A 683 13.41 -9.59 37.84
CA ALA A 683 13.82 -8.85 39.04
C ALA A 683 14.49 -9.72 40.13
N GLY A 684 13.97 -10.93 40.35
CA GLY A 684 14.43 -11.87 41.38
C GLY A 684 15.51 -12.88 40.95
N ALA A 685 16.27 -12.62 39.88
CA ALA A 685 17.33 -13.53 39.44
C ALA A 685 18.59 -12.76 39.03
N ASP A 686 19.78 -13.24 39.39
CA ASP A 686 21.06 -12.60 39.05
C ASP A 686 21.58 -12.98 37.66
N VAL A 687 20.65 -13.18 36.72
CA VAL A 687 20.92 -13.73 35.39
C VAL A 687 20.63 -12.68 34.33
N TYR A 688 21.62 -12.49 33.47
CA TYR A 688 21.65 -11.46 32.44
C TYR A 688 21.81 -12.11 31.07
N THR A 689 21.24 -11.45 30.06
CA THR A 689 21.49 -11.78 28.65
C THR A 689 22.32 -10.66 28.04
N GLY A 690 23.56 -10.92 27.66
CA GLY A 690 24.46 -9.98 27.00
C GLY A 690 24.54 -10.22 25.50
N TYR A 691 24.75 -9.14 24.78
CA TYR A 691 24.79 -9.12 23.32
C TYR A 691 26.08 -8.49 22.84
N LEU A 692 26.76 -9.12 21.89
CA LEU A 692 28.01 -8.64 21.32
C LEU A 692 28.18 -9.11 19.87
N TYR A 693 29.04 -8.42 19.13
CA TYR A 693 29.46 -8.85 17.79
C TYR A 693 30.68 -9.77 17.85
N GLY A 694 30.82 -10.64 16.85
CA GLY A 694 32.07 -11.35 16.62
C GLY A 694 33.20 -10.41 16.23
N ALA A 695 34.43 -10.81 16.54
CA ALA A 695 35.65 -10.13 16.10
C ALA A 695 36.66 -11.18 15.63
N GLU A 696 37.66 -10.75 14.86
CA GLU A 696 38.72 -11.63 14.39
C GLU A 696 39.45 -12.30 15.58
N GLY A 697 39.71 -13.60 15.47
CA GLY A 697 40.31 -14.39 16.55
C GLY A 697 39.42 -14.60 17.80
N LEU A 698 38.22 -14.02 17.85
CA LEU A 698 37.33 -14.13 19.01
C LEU A 698 36.58 -15.48 18.97
N GLY A 699 37.17 -16.52 19.56
CA GLY A 699 36.51 -17.80 19.84
C GLY A 699 35.56 -17.73 21.04
N GLU A 700 34.94 -18.86 21.41
CA GLU A 700 34.00 -18.90 22.56
C GLU A 700 34.66 -18.54 23.89
N ALA A 701 35.86 -19.06 24.17
CA ALA A 701 36.63 -18.70 25.36
C ALA A 701 36.93 -17.19 25.41
N GLY A 702 37.23 -16.60 24.25
CA GLY A 702 37.43 -15.16 24.12
C GLY A 702 36.16 -14.35 24.41
N VAL A 703 34.99 -14.82 23.96
CA VAL A 703 33.69 -14.20 24.30
C VAL A 703 33.47 -14.22 25.81
N ARG A 704 33.71 -15.35 26.47
CA ARG A 704 33.53 -15.49 27.93
C ARG A 704 34.43 -14.50 28.69
N ALA A 705 35.70 -14.42 28.31
CA ALA A 705 36.64 -13.47 28.90
C ALA A 705 36.24 -12.01 28.64
N ARG A 706 35.75 -11.72 27.43
CA ARG A 706 35.32 -10.37 27.04
C ARG A 706 34.07 -9.92 27.78
N VAL A 707 33.07 -10.78 27.94
CA VAL A 707 31.88 -10.53 28.75
C VAL A 707 32.29 -10.20 30.19
N ALA A 708 33.19 -10.99 30.79
CA ALA A 708 33.69 -10.71 32.14
C ALA A 708 34.41 -9.35 32.24
N ALA A 709 35.26 -9.02 31.27
CA ALA A 709 35.99 -7.75 31.24
C ALA A 709 35.06 -6.53 31.07
N ASP A 710 34.08 -6.61 30.17
CA ASP A 710 33.14 -5.52 29.94
C ASP A 710 32.20 -5.32 31.14
N VAL A 711 31.75 -6.41 31.77
CA VAL A 711 30.96 -6.34 33.02
C VAL A 711 31.76 -5.72 34.16
N ALA A 712 33.05 -6.06 34.30
CA ALA A 712 33.93 -5.43 35.28
C ALA A 712 34.07 -3.92 35.05
N ARG A 713 34.24 -3.48 33.79
CA ARG A 713 34.26 -2.05 33.42
C ARG A 713 32.95 -1.33 33.73
N LEU A 714 31.83 -2.04 33.68
CA LEU A 714 30.50 -1.52 34.03
C LEU A 714 30.21 -1.55 35.54
N GLY A 715 31.19 -1.93 36.37
CA GLY A 715 31.07 -1.96 37.83
C GLY A 715 30.48 -3.26 38.39
N GLY A 716 30.26 -4.27 37.54
CA GLY A 716 29.76 -5.58 37.95
C GLY A 716 30.84 -6.64 38.06
N ARG A 717 30.44 -7.87 38.35
CA ARG A 717 31.31 -9.05 38.36
C ARG A 717 30.54 -10.23 37.78
N VAL A 718 31.09 -10.88 36.75
CA VAL A 718 30.56 -12.13 36.23
C VAL A 718 30.97 -13.28 37.16
N GLU A 719 30.00 -14.05 37.60
CA GLU A 719 30.21 -15.24 38.42
C GLU A 719 30.35 -16.48 37.54
N GLU A 720 29.51 -16.58 36.51
CA GLU A 720 29.51 -17.70 35.58
C GLU A 720 28.91 -17.28 34.24
N VAL A 721 29.53 -17.69 33.13
CA VAL A 721 28.87 -17.63 31.81
C VAL A 721 28.24 -18.98 31.53
N LEU A 722 26.91 -19.04 31.51
CA LEU A 722 26.15 -20.28 31.36
C LEU A 722 26.18 -20.78 29.91
N LEU A 723 26.12 -19.85 28.96
CA LEU A 723 25.85 -20.16 27.55
C LEU A 723 26.38 -19.04 26.67
N VAL A 724 26.94 -19.41 25.53
CA VAL A 724 27.19 -18.50 24.40
C VAL A 724 26.55 -19.08 23.14
N ARG A 725 25.77 -18.28 22.42
CA ARG A 725 25.13 -18.63 21.16
C ARG A 725 25.59 -17.70 20.06
N ARG A 726 25.97 -18.26 18.91
CA ARG A 726 26.33 -17.52 17.70
C ARG A 726 25.17 -17.53 16.70
N TRP A 727 24.93 -16.38 16.07
CA TRP A 727 23.89 -16.18 15.07
C TRP A 727 24.49 -15.58 13.78
N PRO A 728 24.29 -16.21 12.61
CA PRO A 728 24.36 -15.50 11.34
C PRO A 728 23.11 -14.61 11.24
N PHE A 729 23.26 -13.34 11.61
CA PHE A 729 22.16 -12.41 11.79
C PHE A 729 22.06 -11.41 10.64
N MET A 730 20.88 -10.83 10.44
CA MET A 730 20.62 -9.80 9.42
C MET A 730 21.19 -10.15 8.04
N PRO A 731 20.65 -11.16 7.34
CA PRO A 731 21.01 -11.40 5.95
C PRO A 731 20.64 -10.18 5.13
N HIS A 732 21.61 -9.62 4.40
CA HIS A 732 21.46 -8.35 3.70
C HIS A 732 22.35 -8.25 2.47
N PHE A 733 22.10 -7.21 1.69
CA PHE A 733 22.85 -6.83 0.50
C PHE A 733 23.64 -5.55 0.74
N SER A 734 24.72 -5.36 0.00
CA SER A 734 25.48 -4.11 0.02
C SER A 734 24.73 -2.97 -0.65
N GLY A 735 25.23 -1.74 -0.49
CA GLY A 735 24.66 -0.60 -1.21
C GLY A 735 24.75 -0.75 -2.73
N ALA A 736 25.84 -1.32 -3.23
CA ALA A 736 26.03 -1.59 -4.65
C ALA A 736 25.03 -2.66 -5.16
N ASP A 737 24.81 -3.72 -4.40
CA ASP A 737 23.85 -4.77 -4.75
C ASP A 737 22.41 -4.25 -4.74
N LEU A 738 22.06 -3.37 -3.80
CA LEU A 738 20.75 -2.71 -3.78
C LEU A 738 20.56 -1.78 -4.99
N ALA A 739 21.61 -1.05 -5.38
CA ALA A 739 21.60 -0.21 -6.57
C ALA A 739 21.51 -1.04 -7.87
N ASP A 740 22.13 -2.22 -7.91
CA ASP A 740 22.00 -3.23 -8.97
C ASP A 740 20.61 -3.94 -8.97
N GLY A 741 19.75 -3.61 -8.01
CA GLY A 741 18.39 -4.13 -7.95
C GLY A 741 18.28 -5.56 -7.42
N ALA A 742 19.22 -6.03 -6.60
CA ALA A 742 19.22 -7.41 -6.08
C ALA A 742 17.87 -7.82 -5.42
N LEU A 743 17.26 -6.93 -4.64
CA LEU A 743 15.93 -7.19 -4.04
C LEU A 743 14.79 -7.20 -5.09
N ALA A 744 14.88 -6.38 -6.14
CA ALA A 744 13.90 -6.38 -7.22
C ALA A 744 14.01 -7.65 -8.08
N ARG A 745 15.24 -8.16 -8.29
CA ARG A 745 15.48 -9.46 -8.93
C ARG A 745 14.87 -10.60 -8.13
N PHE A 746 15.02 -10.60 -6.80
CA PHE A 746 14.34 -11.54 -5.91
C PHE A 746 12.81 -11.50 -6.05
N GLU A 747 12.19 -10.32 -6.04
CA GLU A 747 10.75 -10.18 -6.28
C GLU A 747 10.35 -10.70 -7.67
N GLY A 748 11.17 -10.45 -8.69
CA GLY A 748 10.94 -10.95 -10.05
C GLY A 748 11.06 -12.48 -10.21
N MET A 749 11.66 -13.18 -9.24
CA MET A 749 11.78 -14.64 -9.21
C MET A 749 10.62 -15.34 -8.51
N GLN A 750 9.73 -14.62 -7.82
CA GLN A 750 8.62 -15.25 -7.08
C GLN A 750 7.75 -16.10 -8.01
N GLY A 751 7.57 -17.37 -7.66
CA GLY A 751 6.78 -18.35 -8.41
C GLY A 751 7.51 -19.01 -9.59
N ARG A 752 8.72 -18.55 -9.97
CA ARG A 752 9.53 -19.26 -10.97
C ARG A 752 9.91 -20.63 -10.44
N ALA A 753 9.86 -21.65 -11.31
CA ALA A 753 10.07 -23.05 -10.92
C ALA A 753 9.26 -23.46 -9.68
N ARG A 754 8.05 -22.90 -9.51
CA ARG A 754 7.14 -23.17 -8.37
C ARG A 754 7.77 -22.84 -7.01
N THR A 755 8.71 -21.89 -6.97
CA THR A 755 9.47 -21.52 -5.77
C THR A 755 9.19 -20.09 -5.35
N TYR A 756 9.03 -19.89 -4.06
CA TYR A 756 8.74 -18.60 -3.44
C TYR A 756 9.72 -18.33 -2.30
N TYR A 757 10.11 -17.07 -2.15
CA TYR A 757 11.15 -16.63 -1.22
C TYR A 757 10.56 -15.71 -0.17
N THR A 758 10.88 -15.95 1.11
CA THR A 758 10.53 -15.08 2.23
C THR A 758 11.60 -15.16 3.33
N GLY A 759 11.37 -14.52 4.47
CA GLY A 759 12.30 -14.48 5.60
C GLY A 759 13.02 -13.14 5.73
N GLY A 760 14.02 -13.11 6.62
CA GLY A 760 14.67 -11.86 7.04
C GLY A 760 15.37 -11.08 5.92
N LEU A 761 15.81 -11.75 4.86
CA LEU A 761 16.49 -11.09 3.73
C LEU A 761 15.55 -10.15 2.95
N LEU A 762 14.31 -10.61 2.69
CA LEU A 762 13.32 -9.85 1.94
C LEU A 762 12.43 -9.00 2.84
N GLY A 763 12.11 -9.50 4.04
CA GLY A 763 11.23 -8.81 5.00
C GLY A 763 11.93 -7.77 5.87
N TYR A 764 13.25 -7.91 6.12
CA TYR A 764 14.00 -7.39 7.29
C TYR A 764 14.01 -8.37 8.47
N GLU A 765 15.12 -8.44 9.21
CA GLU A 765 15.37 -9.41 10.30
C GLU A 765 14.65 -8.99 11.60
N LEU A 766 13.33 -8.89 11.52
CA LEU A 766 12.42 -8.73 12.65
C LEU A 766 11.31 -9.77 12.58
N VAL A 767 10.80 -10.18 13.75
CA VAL A 767 9.69 -11.13 13.81
C VAL A 767 8.44 -10.56 13.13
N GLU A 768 8.10 -9.30 13.40
CA GLU A 768 6.97 -8.61 12.79
C GLU A 768 7.04 -8.63 11.26
N THR A 769 8.18 -8.23 10.70
CA THR A 769 8.35 -8.15 9.24
C THR A 769 8.44 -9.52 8.59
N ALA A 770 9.04 -10.50 9.26
CA ALA A 770 9.09 -11.87 8.79
C ALA A 770 7.68 -12.48 8.68
N VAL A 771 6.81 -12.23 9.66
CA VAL A 771 5.40 -12.65 9.63
C VAL A 771 4.65 -11.87 8.55
N ALA A 772 4.74 -10.54 8.56
CA ALA A 772 4.01 -9.70 7.61
C ALA A 772 4.38 -10.01 6.16
N HIS A 773 5.66 -10.22 5.85
CA HIS A 773 6.12 -10.58 4.51
C HIS A 773 5.69 -12.00 4.11
N ALA A 774 5.72 -12.97 5.02
CA ALA A 774 5.21 -14.32 4.74
C ALA A 774 3.70 -14.31 4.43
N ARG A 775 2.92 -13.52 5.17
CA ARG A 775 1.47 -13.39 4.93
C ARG A 775 1.17 -12.70 3.61
N ASP A 776 1.89 -11.61 3.33
CA ASP A 776 1.79 -10.91 2.04
C ASP A 776 2.13 -11.83 0.86
N LEU A 777 3.25 -12.56 0.94
CA LEU A 777 3.65 -13.52 -0.09
C LEU A 777 2.57 -14.58 -0.33
N VAL A 778 2.07 -15.21 0.72
CA VAL A 778 1.01 -16.22 0.59
C VAL A 778 -0.25 -15.62 -0.01
N GLY A 779 -0.65 -14.43 0.45
CA GLY A 779 -1.81 -13.70 -0.08
C GLY A 779 -1.69 -13.33 -1.55
N ARG A 780 -0.48 -13.01 -2.03
CA ARG A 780 -0.22 -12.68 -3.44
C ARG A 780 -0.27 -13.89 -4.37
N PHE A 781 0.23 -15.04 -3.93
CA PHE A 781 0.54 -16.14 -4.86
C PHE A 781 -0.28 -17.42 -4.65
N PHE A 782 -1.02 -17.54 -3.56
CA PHE A 782 -1.80 -18.74 -3.23
C PHE A 782 -3.27 -18.36 -3.01
N PRO A 783 -4.13 -18.50 -4.03
CA PRO A 783 -5.56 -18.20 -3.91
C PRO A 783 -6.29 -19.28 -3.10
N ASP A 784 -7.44 -18.93 -2.50
CA ASP A 784 -8.24 -19.86 -1.70
C ASP A 784 -8.57 -21.16 -2.46
N ALA A 785 -8.31 -22.31 -1.83
CA ALA A 785 -8.63 -23.62 -2.38
C ALA A 785 -10.15 -23.90 -2.33
N PRO A 786 -10.71 -24.68 -3.28
CA PRO A 786 -12.11 -25.06 -3.24
C PRO A 786 -12.39 -25.95 -2.02
N GLN A 787 -13.47 -25.65 -1.32
CA GLN A 787 -13.87 -26.36 -0.13
C GLN A 787 -14.50 -27.71 -0.52
N THR A 788 -13.86 -28.82 -0.17
CA THR A 788 -14.53 -30.13 -0.16
C THR A 788 -15.25 -30.29 1.18
N GLY A 789 -16.59 -30.31 1.14
CA GLY A 789 -17.51 -30.78 2.19
C GLY A 789 -17.07 -30.61 3.65
N GLY A 790 -17.56 -29.57 4.33
CA GLY A 790 -17.32 -29.39 5.75
C GLY A 790 -17.85 -28.07 6.30
N ALA A 791 -19.13 -27.77 6.05
CA ALA A 791 -19.82 -26.63 6.67
C ALA A 791 -19.81 -26.69 8.22
N GLU A 792 -19.51 -27.84 8.82
CA GLU A 792 -19.52 -28.04 10.28
C GLU A 792 -18.18 -27.73 10.97
N ARG A 793 -17.02 -27.81 10.28
CA ARG A 793 -15.74 -27.38 10.87
C ARG A 793 -15.53 -25.87 10.82
N ARG A 794 -16.20 -25.15 9.91
CA ARG A 794 -16.23 -23.67 9.91
C ARG A 794 -17.01 -23.11 11.10
N ALA A 795 -17.93 -23.85 11.71
CA ALA A 795 -18.61 -23.42 12.92
C ALA A 795 -17.77 -23.63 14.19
N ALA A 796 -16.85 -24.60 14.20
CA ALA A 796 -15.95 -24.87 15.33
C ALA A 796 -14.56 -24.23 15.21
N ALA A 797 -14.12 -23.86 14.00
CA ALA A 797 -12.83 -23.20 13.73
C ALA A 797 -12.98 -21.80 13.08
N GLY A 798 -14.22 -21.31 12.91
CA GLY A 798 -14.53 -20.01 12.32
C GLY A 798 -14.65 -18.91 13.36
N GLY A 799 -13.51 -18.39 13.77
CA GLY A 799 -13.37 -17.04 14.32
C GLY A 799 -12.85 -16.05 13.28
N ALA A 800 -13.09 -16.26 11.99
CA ALA A 800 -12.83 -15.28 10.94
C ALA A 800 -14.14 -14.57 10.56
N ALA A 801 -14.79 -13.96 11.56
CA ALA A 801 -15.71 -12.87 11.30
C ALA A 801 -14.90 -11.72 10.72
N ALA A 802 -15.42 -11.07 9.67
CA ALA A 802 -15.01 -9.72 9.33
C ALA A 802 -14.98 -8.92 10.64
N TRP A 803 -13.82 -8.40 11.01
CA TRP A 803 -13.74 -7.45 12.11
C TRP A 803 -14.46 -6.19 11.66
N ALA A 804 -15.76 -6.13 11.96
CA ALA A 804 -16.29 -4.98 12.63
C ALA A 804 -15.36 -4.68 13.82
N LYS A 805 -14.99 -3.40 13.94
CA LYS A 805 -14.24 -2.81 15.05
C LYS A 805 -14.57 -3.56 16.36
N PRO A 806 -13.59 -4.10 17.10
CA PRO A 806 -13.87 -4.89 18.29
C PRO A 806 -14.63 -4.01 19.27
N ALA A 807 -15.74 -4.52 19.82
CA ALA A 807 -16.23 -4.02 21.09
C ALA A 807 -15.12 -4.29 22.10
N ALA A 808 -14.51 -3.21 22.60
CA ALA A 808 -13.46 -3.30 23.60
C ALA A 808 -13.97 -4.14 24.77
N ALA A 809 -13.20 -5.15 25.20
CA ALA A 809 -13.23 -5.50 26.63
C ALA A 809 -13.00 -4.17 27.37
N PRO A 810 -13.78 -3.84 28.42
CA PRO A 810 -13.72 -2.53 29.02
C PRO A 810 -12.26 -2.22 29.31
N PRO A 811 -11.67 -1.19 28.68
CA PRO A 811 -10.36 -0.74 29.09
C PRO A 811 -10.47 -0.48 30.59
N ARG A 812 -9.44 -0.84 31.36
CA ARG A 812 -9.30 -0.23 32.69
C ARG A 812 -9.51 1.27 32.45
N PRO A 813 -10.51 1.90 33.09
CA PRO A 813 -10.95 3.22 32.69
C PRO A 813 -9.75 4.17 32.79
N VAL A 814 -9.22 4.55 31.63
CA VAL A 814 -8.46 5.79 31.51
C VAL A 814 -9.54 6.84 31.75
N ALA A 815 -9.41 7.59 32.85
CA ALA A 815 -10.39 8.60 33.21
C ALA A 815 -10.65 9.49 31.98
N VAL A 816 -11.86 9.46 31.45
CA VAL A 816 -12.26 10.31 30.32
C VAL A 816 -12.37 11.72 30.87
N ARG A 817 -11.28 12.49 30.78
CA ARG A 817 -11.22 13.87 31.27
C ARG A 817 -11.96 14.78 30.28
N GLY A 818 -12.93 15.53 30.76
CA GLY A 818 -13.70 16.46 29.93
C GLY A 818 -12.90 17.70 29.57
N ALA A 819 -13.33 18.46 28.54
CA ALA A 819 -12.68 19.71 28.13
C ALA A 819 -12.50 20.70 29.29
N ALA A 820 -13.48 20.80 30.19
CA ALA A 820 -13.40 21.64 31.38
C ALA A 820 -12.27 21.20 32.33
N GLU A 821 -12.10 19.89 32.53
CA GLU A 821 -11.11 19.33 33.45
C GLU A 821 -9.69 19.46 32.90
N ILE A 822 -9.52 19.28 31.59
CA ILE A 822 -8.25 19.49 30.89
C ILE A 822 -7.89 20.98 30.89
N ARG A 823 -8.88 21.86 30.67
CA ARG A 823 -8.69 23.31 30.73
C ARG A 823 -8.25 23.74 32.12
N ASP A 824 -8.92 23.28 33.17
CA ASP A 824 -8.62 23.68 34.54
C ASP A 824 -7.23 23.18 34.97
N TRP A 825 -6.83 21.98 34.53
CA TRP A 825 -5.47 21.47 34.73
C TRP A 825 -4.42 22.32 34.01
N LEU A 826 -4.66 22.66 32.74
CA LEU A 826 -3.75 23.50 31.96
C LEU A 826 -3.65 24.91 32.55
N LEU A 827 -4.77 25.51 32.98
CA LEU A 827 -4.76 26.82 33.63
C LEU A 827 -3.95 26.81 34.91
N ALA A 828 -4.10 25.77 35.75
CA ALA A 828 -3.32 25.64 36.98
C ALA A 828 -1.82 25.54 36.68
N ARG A 829 -1.43 24.68 35.73
CA ARG A 829 -0.01 24.46 35.42
C ARG A 829 0.63 25.64 34.70
N VAL A 830 -0.08 26.28 33.78
CA VAL A 830 0.42 27.49 33.08
C VAL A 830 0.49 28.68 34.04
N ALA A 831 -0.42 28.80 35.01
CA ALA A 831 -0.37 29.86 36.03
C ALA A 831 0.82 29.72 36.99
N GLU A 832 1.24 28.49 37.29
CA GLU A 832 2.46 28.23 38.07
C GLU A 832 3.72 28.69 37.31
N GLU A 833 3.80 28.38 36.01
CA GLU A 833 4.93 28.82 35.18
C GLU A 833 4.91 30.33 34.92
N ALA A 834 3.72 30.94 34.78
CA ALA A 834 3.56 32.37 34.53
C ALA A 834 3.60 33.27 35.79
N GLY A 835 3.56 32.69 36.98
CA GLY A 835 3.59 33.43 38.25
C GLY A 835 2.35 34.29 38.55
N GLY A 836 1.20 33.99 37.94
CA GLY A 836 -0.02 34.79 38.06
C GLY A 836 -1.24 34.21 37.33
N PRO A 837 -2.42 34.86 37.44
CA PRO A 837 -3.65 34.40 36.80
C PRO A 837 -3.54 34.44 35.27
N VAL A 838 -3.99 33.36 34.61
CA VAL A 838 -3.93 33.16 33.15
C VAL A 838 -5.33 33.31 32.55
N ASP A 839 -5.48 34.10 31.48
CA ASP A 839 -6.73 34.16 30.72
C ASP A 839 -6.81 32.94 29.77
N PRO A 840 -7.82 32.07 29.89
CA PRO A 840 -7.97 30.88 29.04
C PRO A 840 -8.13 31.19 27.54
N ARG A 841 -8.45 32.43 27.18
CA ARG A 841 -8.61 32.89 25.79
C ARG A 841 -7.44 33.75 25.28
N ALA A 842 -6.47 34.05 26.13
CA ALA A 842 -5.27 34.75 25.70
C ALA A 842 -4.26 33.78 25.04
N PRO A 843 -3.40 34.29 24.14
CA PRO A 843 -2.33 33.50 23.52
C PRO A 843 -1.45 32.78 24.55
N LEU A 844 -1.20 31.47 24.36
CA LEU A 844 -0.28 30.71 25.21
C LEU A 844 1.16 31.26 25.17
N ASP A 845 1.55 31.86 24.04
CA ASP A 845 2.84 32.52 23.84
C ASP A 845 3.09 33.67 24.82
N ASP A 846 2.03 34.27 25.37
CA ASP A 846 2.13 35.36 26.36
C ASP A 846 2.52 34.84 27.77
N TYR A 847 2.44 33.52 27.99
CA TYR A 847 2.66 32.88 29.29
C TYR A 847 3.76 31.80 29.28
N LEU A 848 3.94 31.10 28.16
CA LEU A 848 4.92 30.01 28.00
C LEU A 848 6.01 30.38 26.99
N VAL A 849 6.79 31.41 27.34
CA VAL A 849 7.81 32.00 26.46
C VAL A 849 9.08 31.15 26.28
N ASP A 850 9.31 30.15 27.13
CA ASP A 850 10.48 29.28 27.03
C ASP A 850 10.13 27.83 26.61
N SER A 851 10.96 27.25 25.75
CA SER A 851 10.73 25.91 25.20
C SER A 851 10.89 24.79 26.25
N LEU A 852 11.38 25.11 27.45
CA LEU A 852 11.57 24.15 28.53
C LEU A 852 10.27 23.97 29.33
N ALA A 853 9.57 25.07 29.63
CA ALA A 853 8.26 25.13 30.26
C ALA A 853 7.21 24.45 29.37
N VAL A 854 7.21 24.72 28.06
CA VAL A 854 6.30 24.04 27.10
C VAL A 854 6.51 22.53 27.11
N ALA A 855 7.76 22.06 27.15
CA ALA A 855 8.07 20.63 27.18
C ALA A 855 7.73 19.97 28.53
N GLY A 856 7.92 20.70 29.64
CA GLY A 856 7.52 20.26 30.99
C GLY A 856 6.00 20.08 31.10
N VAL A 857 5.25 21.12 30.74
CA VAL A 857 3.77 21.11 30.75
C VAL A 857 3.24 20.00 29.82
N GLN A 858 3.81 19.81 28.63
CA GLN A 858 3.41 18.73 27.72
C GLN A 858 3.70 17.33 28.26
N GLY A 859 4.86 17.14 28.89
CA GLY A 859 5.26 15.86 29.48
C GLY A 859 4.32 15.45 30.61
N GLU A 860 4.06 16.37 31.53
CA GLU A 860 3.14 16.17 32.65
C GLU A 860 1.69 15.99 32.16
N LEU A 861 1.26 16.73 31.15
CA LEU A 861 -0.06 16.59 30.54
C LEU A 861 -0.24 15.20 29.89
N SER A 862 0.79 14.68 29.23
CA SER A 862 0.75 13.35 28.62
C SER A 862 0.71 12.23 29.65
N GLU A 863 1.43 12.40 30.76
CA GLU A 863 1.39 11.48 31.90
C GLU A 863 0.03 11.52 32.60
N TRP A 864 -0.52 12.72 32.80
CA TRP A 864 -1.81 12.94 33.44
C TRP A 864 -3.00 12.42 32.61
N LEU A 865 -2.93 12.54 31.28
CA LEU A 865 -3.97 12.06 30.35
C LEU A 865 -3.86 10.57 29.99
N GLY A 866 -2.71 9.92 30.26
CA GLY A 866 -2.50 8.51 29.95
C GLY A 866 -2.30 8.18 28.45
N PHE A 867 -2.09 9.19 27.61
CA PHE A 867 -1.66 9.06 26.22
C PHE A 867 -0.75 10.23 25.82
N ARG A 868 0.09 10.03 24.80
CA ARG A 868 1.06 11.04 24.39
C ARG A 868 0.39 12.21 23.67
N VAL A 869 0.48 13.41 24.25
CA VAL A 869 0.08 14.66 23.60
C VAL A 869 1.17 15.11 22.62
N SER A 870 0.80 15.62 21.45
CA SER A 870 1.77 16.10 20.44
C SER A 870 2.66 17.20 21.04
N PRO A 871 4.00 17.14 20.85
CA PRO A 871 4.92 18.18 21.31
C PRO A 871 4.64 19.57 20.73
N THR A 872 3.93 19.65 19.61
CA THR A 872 3.59 20.91 18.93
C THR A 872 2.21 21.44 19.33
N LEU A 873 1.41 20.68 20.08
CA LEU A 873 0.01 21.03 20.29
C LEU A 873 -0.19 22.36 21.02
N LEU A 874 0.64 22.61 22.05
CA LEU A 874 0.62 23.85 22.82
C LEU A 874 1.11 25.08 22.02
N LEU A 875 1.76 24.84 20.88
CA LEU A 875 2.26 25.88 19.96
C LEU A 875 1.35 26.07 18.75
N GLU A 876 0.62 25.01 18.35
CA GLU A 876 -0.29 25.02 17.19
C GLU A 876 -1.66 25.61 17.54
N LEU A 877 -2.06 25.51 18.81
CA LEU A 877 -3.34 26.00 19.29
C LEU A 877 -3.12 27.25 20.12
N PRO A 878 -3.82 28.35 19.77
CA PRO A 878 -3.47 29.66 20.29
C PRO A 878 -3.76 29.81 21.78
N THR A 879 -4.67 29.03 22.36
CA THR A 879 -5.19 29.27 23.72
C THR A 879 -5.36 27.99 24.51
N VAL A 880 -5.39 28.09 25.85
CA VAL A 880 -5.69 26.96 26.75
C VAL A 880 -7.04 26.32 26.42
N GLU A 881 -8.04 27.14 26.09
CA GLU A 881 -9.38 26.66 25.67
C GLU A 881 -9.32 25.82 24.38
N ALA A 882 -8.54 26.25 23.39
CA ALA A 882 -8.39 25.53 22.13
C ALA A 882 -7.68 24.18 22.32
N VAL A 883 -6.63 24.15 23.13
CA VAL A 883 -5.91 22.91 23.50
C VAL A 883 -6.84 21.95 24.23
N ALA A 884 -7.60 22.43 25.22
CA ALA A 884 -8.50 21.60 26.01
C ALA A 884 -9.63 21.01 25.17
N LEU A 885 -10.24 21.80 24.27
CA LEU A 885 -11.27 21.31 23.34
C LEU A 885 -10.70 20.28 22.34
N HIS A 886 -9.50 20.53 21.82
CA HIS A 886 -8.83 19.60 20.91
C HIS A 886 -8.52 18.26 21.59
N LEU A 887 -7.94 18.29 22.79
CA LEU A 887 -7.61 17.10 23.56
C LEU A 887 -8.86 16.34 24.02
N ALA A 888 -9.90 17.04 24.47
CA ALA A 888 -11.17 16.40 24.81
C ALA A 888 -11.86 15.75 23.60
N GLY A 889 -11.72 16.33 22.39
CA GLY A 889 -12.20 15.72 21.15
C GLY A 889 -11.48 14.42 20.78
N LEU A 890 -10.20 14.29 21.15
CA LEU A 890 -9.42 13.07 20.96
C LEU A 890 -9.80 11.95 21.95
N VAL A 891 -10.30 12.31 23.13
CA VAL A 891 -10.66 11.38 24.22
C VAL A 891 -12.17 11.07 24.23
N GLY A 892 -13.03 11.91 23.63
CA GLY A 892 -14.47 11.93 23.88
C GLY A 892 -15.44 11.79 22.69
N GLY A 893 -15.05 11.35 21.50
CA GLY A 893 -15.99 11.25 20.37
C GLY A 893 -16.99 10.08 20.46
N PRO A 894 -18.33 10.29 20.54
CA PRO A 894 -19.33 9.23 20.42
C PRO A 894 -19.65 8.90 18.96
N ALA A 895 -20.02 7.65 18.71
CA ALA A 895 -20.51 7.13 17.44
C ALA A 895 -21.81 7.85 17.00
N ALA A 896 -21.83 8.37 15.78
CA ALA A 896 -23.04 8.89 15.15
C ALA A 896 -23.96 7.74 14.70
N ALA A 897 -25.20 7.72 15.20
CA ALA A 897 -26.34 7.01 14.63
C ALA A 897 -27.65 7.73 15.05
N PRO A 898 -28.80 7.43 14.44
CA PRO A 898 -29.39 8.16 13.32
C PRO A 898 -30.59 9.04 13.73
N HIS A 899 -30.97 9.97 12.84
CA HIS A 899 -32.15 10.81 12.98
C HIS A 899 -33.44 9.99 13.17
N ALA A 900 -34.13 10.23 14.30
CA ALA A 900 -35.54 9.89 14.47
C ALA A 900 -36.34 11.19 14.60
N ARG A 901 -37.39 11.29 13.78
CA ARG A 901 -38.37 12.38 13.74
C ARG A 901 -39.27 12.39 14.99
N THR A 902 -40.01 13.51 15.14
CA THR A 902 -41.25 13.82 15.91
C THR A 902 -41.01 14.68 17.15
N ALA A 903 -41.84 15.64 17.56
CA ALA A 903 -42.97 16.41 17.02
C ALA A 903 -43.35 17.42 18.14
N SER A 904 -44.02 18.54 17.79
CA SER A 904 -44.79 19.48 18.65
C SER A 904 -44.07 20.22 19.79
N GLY A 905 -44.29 21.52 20.09
CA GLY A 905 -45.23 22.53 19.61
C GLY A 905 -45.00 23.88 20.36
N HIS A 906 -45.63 24.95 19.84
CA HIS A 906 -46.24 26.15 20.49
C HIS A 906 -45.66 26.70 21.82
N GLU A 907 -45.39 28.00 22.04
CA GLU A 907 -46.14 29.28 21.85
C GLU A 907 -45.15 30.47 21.93
N GLU A 908 -45.20 31.47 21.04
CA GLU A 908 -45.82 32.81 21.20
C GLU A 908 -45.28 33.73 22.33
N SER A 909 -44.60 34.81 21.94
CA SER A 909 -44.90 36.19 22.38
C SER A 909 -43.95 37.20 21.69
N GLY A 910 -44.47 38.05 20.79
CA GLY A 910 -43.88 39.36 20.49
C GLY A 910 -44.53 40.44 21.38
N PRO A 911 -44.45 41.74 21.03
CA PRO A 911 -43.46 42.45 20.22
C PRO A 911 -42.91 43.70 20.96
N THR A 912 -41.97 44.45 20.38
CA THR A 912 -42.03 45.92 20.22
C THR A 912 -40.78 46.46 19.51
N VAL A 913 -41.02 47.23 18.45
CA VAL A 913 -40.12 48.19 17.79
C VAL A 913 -40.94 49.49 17.69
N PRO A 914 -40.36 50.67 17.96
CA PRO A 914 -39.96 51.60 16.89
C PRO A 914 -38.58 52.23 17.21
N GLU A 915 -37.82 52.84 16.32
CA GLU A 915 -38.14 53.71 15.18
C GLU A 915 -36.87 53.89 14.32
N ARG A 916 -37.06 54.05 13.00
CA ARG A 916 -36.00 54.43 12.03
C ARG A 916 -35.72 55.95 12.15
N ILE A 917 -34.58 56.48 11.68
CA ILE A 917 -34.38 57.18 10.36
C ILE A 917 -33.13 58.11 10.61
N PRO A 918 -32.24 58.47 9.66
CA PRO A 918 -31.65 57.73 8.53
C PRO A 918 -30.15 58.12 8.21
N HIS A 919 -29.65 57.58 7.10
CA HIS A 919 -28.60 58.12 6.19
C HIS A 919 -27.22 58.50 6.75
N GLU A 920 -26.21 57.66 6.48
CA GLU A 920 -25.34 57.72 5.29
C GLU A 920 -24.81 56.33 4.93
#